data_AF-A0A935KMX3-F1
#
_entry.id   AF-A0A935KMX3-F1
#
_cell.length_a   1.000
_cell.length_b   1.000
_cell.length_c   1.000
_cell.angle_alpha   90.00
_cell.angle_beta   90.00
_cell.angle_gamma   90.00
#
_symmetry.space_group_name_H-M   'P 1'
#
loop_
_entity.id
_entity.type
_entity.pdbx_description
1 polymer ?
#
loop_
_entity_poly.entity_id
_entity_poly.type
_entity_poly.pdbx_seq_one_letter_code
_entity_poly.pdbx_strand_id
1 'polypeptide(L)'
;MEAPGGARLGEPLRPPSVDHSTFFERPFADGPSVTRACLECHPDAAKELMATVHWRWQGDPVAVPGHPGRHRLGKKNTINNYCIGISSNWSACTSCHAGYGWDGPSFDFNNPTLVDCLVCHDRSGSYVKQPKGAGRPDPSVDLRAVARSVGRPQRSNCGTCHFAGGGGDAVKHGDLDRSLLFPSERVDVHMGRLNLQCVDCHRAQRHRLLGRAMSVGVESAGQVTCLDCHKAPPHRDSRLNAHLARVACQACHIPSMSVTEGTKLSWDWSQAGQDLPIKEPHAYLKIKGRFTWAKGALPEYRWYNGRSTRYLLGDKIDPAKVTAINTPLGDRRDPTAQLWPFKRHLGKQLYDQQHRHLLLPNTAGPQGYWTKFDWDLAARTGAKAAGLAYSGSYGFAETEMFWPLSHMVPPKDAALTCRDCHGERGRLDWKALGYPRDPLARPAIEHPRVALKDASGRAVVESGEPLSTTQTCGECHDLTEARFAATHRLHGDLALEALPPERRALLRWGPRPAGASGEESNCLLCHLAAADHAARGRALASAQPAWSIAATLAALGVVEPLGEGFGWRAAAFDGEGAVALPLDRTREASCGACHGLVDNGTAPLRVAFGGPQWVTETTGQVFSWQPVRLSALNLLRKDEQRQPWDLHAQRLVTCGDCHYTAGRPRQLEGRAPATLEAQSGERRRCQSCHSLKGLHRWLPAQATHFAQVACEACHVARVALAARSLVDRTVVRADGAPRVLYRGIAAGNVAQPAALFLAGYQPALVRLRGGDGATRLTPANLVADYGWVVGQQPVAAALVQRAFRDARGYHAEVLAALDSDGDGQLADRELRLDTPAKVALVAKRLAALGAPGATIRGELRPYPIHHGVGLGSAANQDCTRCHPSADATRPRFSVAPFLPGAVWPTLAATSGAEIIKLDGELVRAADGSLIYRSARPLARAEQRTPRPPSGKE
;
A
#
# COMPACT_ATOMS: atom_id res chain seq x y z
N MET A 1 4.17 -32.52 -9.21
CA MET A 1 5.32 -33.44 -9.07
C MET A 1 5.68 -33.48 -7.59
N GLU A 2 5.23 -34.51 -6.88
CA GLU A 2 5.59 -34.74 -5.47
C GLU A 2 6.99 -35.35 -5.40
N ALA A 3 7.82 -34.89 -4.46
CA ALA A 3 9.10 -35.52 -4.18
C ALA A 3 8.87 -36.82 -3.39
N PRO A 4 9.78 -37.81 -3.45
CA PRO A 4 9.64 -39.04 -2.67
C PRO A 4 9.61 -38.70 -1.17
N GLY A 5 8.59 -39.19 -0.45
CA GLY A 5 8.43 -38.95 1.00
C GLY A 5 7.36 -37.93 1.40
N GLY A 6 6.46 -37.52 0.49
CA GLY A 6 5.33 -36.64 0.81
C GLY A 6 5.69 -35.17 1.08
N ALA A 7 6.97 -34.80 0.90
CA ALA A 7 7.43 -33.43 1.03
C ALA A 7 7.08 -32.61 -0.22
N ARG A 8 6.56 -31.39 -0.02
CA ARG A 8 6.33 -30.45 -1.13
C ARG A 8 7.67 -29.92 -1.64
N LEU A 9 7.75 -29.64 -2.95
CA LEU A 9 8.93 -29.00 -3.57
C LEU A 9 9.34 -27.73 -2.79
N GLY A 10 10.52 -27.77 -2.15
CA GLY A 10 11.09 -26.66 -1.38
C GLY A 10 10.99 -26.78 0.15
N GLU A 11 10.36 -27.83 0.70
CA GLU A 11 10.42 -28.11 2.14
C GLU A 11 11.82 -28.60 2.56
N PRO A 12 12.33 -28.24 3.76
CA PRO A 12 13.60 -28.77 4.25
C PRO A 12 13.51 -30.28 4.49
N LEU A 13 14.49 -31.04 4.00
CA LEU A 13 14.68 -32.43 4.40
C LEU A 13 15.04 -32.49 5.88
N ARG A 14 14.25 -33.21 6.68
CA ARG A 14 14.48 -33.38 8.12
C ARG A 14 15.01 -34.78 8.37
N PRO A 15 16.05 -34.94 9.21
CA PRO A 15 16.56 -36.27 9.54
C PRO A 15 15.47 -37.10 10.26
N PRO A 16 15.38 -38.41 9.97
CA PRO A 16 14.43 -39.29 10.64
C PRO A 16 14.72 -39.39 12.13
N SER A 17 13.68 -39.47 12.95
CA SER A 17 13.77 -39.79 14.38
C SER A 17 13.49 -41.27 14.63
N VAL A 18 13.96 -41.79 15.76
CA VAL A 18 13.58 -43.13 16.23
C VAL A 18 12.06 -43.22 16.34
N ASP A 19 11.49 -44.32 15.84
CA ASP A 19 10.07 -44.61 15.97
C ASP A 19 9.79 -45.24 17.33
N HIS A 20 8.97 -44.58 18.14
CA HIS A 20 8.61 -45.01 19.49
C HIS A 20 7.27 -45.78 19.53
N SER A 21 6.62 -46.00 18.38
CA SER A 21 5.27 -46.58 18.29
C SER A 21 5.13 -47.95 18.97
N THR A 22 6.21 -48.72 19.00
CA THR A 22 6.28 -50.07 19.59
C THR A 22 6.76 -50.09 21.04
N PHE A 23 7.23 -48.96 21.59
CA PHE A 23 7.79 -48.87 22.94
C PHE A 23 6.70 -48.78 24.02
N PHE A 24 7.03 -49.09 25.27
CA PHE A 24 6.17 -48.96 26.46
C PHE A 24 4.86 -49.78 26.40
N GLU A 25 4.86 -50.98 26.97
CA GLU A 25 3.67 -51.86 26.97
C GLU A 25 2.64 -51.50 28.04
N ARG A 26 3.09 -50.93 29.17
CA ARG A 26 2.26 -50.60 30.34
C ARG A 26 1.90 -49.12 30.39
N PRO A 27 0.76 -48.74 30.99
CA PRO A 27 0.41 -47.34 31.20
C PRO A 27 1.34 -46.66 32.21
N PHE A 28 1.46 -45.34 32.09
CA PHE A 28 2.22 -44.50 33.02
C PHE A 28 1.29 -43.85 34.04
N ALA A 29 1.71 -43.80 35.31
CA ALA A 29 0.91 -43.23 36.39
C ALA A 29 0.92 -41.69 36.41
N ASP A 30 2.05 -41.10 36.00
CA ASP A 30 2.25 -39.65 36.01
C ASP A 30 3.35 -39.21 34.99
N GLY A 31 3.48 -37.90 34.78
CA GLY A 31 4.52 -37.32 33.93
C GLY A 31 5.95 -37.76 34.29
N PRO A 32 6.37 -37.69 35.58
CA PRO A 32 7.70 -38.15 36.00
C PRO A 32 7.99 -39.62 35.69
N SER A 33 6.99 -40.51 35.72
CA SER A 33 7.16 -41.92 35.35
C SER A 33 7.48 -42.09 33.87
N VAL A 34 6.92 -41.25 32.99
CA VAL A 34 7.30 -41.20 31.58
C VAL A 34 8.74 -40.74 31.43
N THR A 35 9.11 -39.65 32.11
CA THR A 35 10.48 -39.10 32.03
C THR A 35 11.52 -40.10 32.50
N ARG A 36 11.26 -40.85 33.59
CA ARG A 36 12.15 -41.94 34.03
C ARG A 36 12.38 -42.97 32.92
N ALA A 37 11.32 -43.41 32.24
CA ALA A 37 11.43 -44.35 31.13
C ALA A 37 12.21 -43.76 29.94
N CYS A 38 12.00 -42.49 29.59
CA CYS A 38 12.77 -41.82 28.54
C CYS A 38 14.27 -41.76 28.85
N LEU A 39 14.63 -41.57 30.13
CA LEU A 39 16.04 -41.43 30.56
C LEU A 39 16.82 -42.75 30.51
N GLU A 40 16.16 -43.90 30.39
CA GLU A 40 16.83 -45.19 30.18
C GLU A 40 17.60 -45.23 28.84
N CYS A 41 17.08 -44.53 27.81
CA CYS A 41 17.72 -44.45 26.49
C CYS A 41 18.31 -43.05 26.17
N HIS A 42 17.84 -42.00 26.86
CA HIS A 42 18.28 -40.61 26.66
C HIS A 42 18.88 -39.98 27.93
N PRO A 43 19.94 -40.58 28.50
CA PRO A 43 20.44 -40.19 29.83
C PRO A 43 20.91 -38.73 29.91
N ASP A 44 21.38 -38.15 28.80
CA ASP A 44 21.85 -36.77 28.77
C ASP A 44 20.74 -35.74 28.49
N ALA A 45 19.58 -36.14 27.94
CA ALA A 45 18.59 -35.20 27.43
C ALA A 45 18.01 -34.27 28.51
N ALA A 46 17.69 -34.83 29.70
CA ALA A 46 17.25 -34.00 30.82
C ALA A 46 18.35 -33.04 31.28
N LYS A 47 19.59 -33.52 31.41
CA LYS A 47 20.73 -32.69 31.83
C LYS A 47 20.97 -31.53 30.86
N GLU A 48 20.89 -31.80 29.55
CA GLU A 48 20.98 -30.78 28.50
C GLU A 48 19.88 -29.73 28.64
N LEU A 49 18.61 -30.13 28.75
CA LEU A 49 17.49 -29.20 28.90
C LEU A 49 17.59 -28.40 30.20
N MET A 50 18.01 -29.04 31.30
CA MET A 50 18.15 -28.43 32.62
C MET A 50 19.23 -27.34 32.67
N ALA A 51 20.15 -27.33 31.70
CA ALA A 51 21.13 -26.26 31.52
C ALA A 51 20.56 -25.03 30.79
N THR A 52 19.32 -25.09 30.28
CA THR A 52 18.74 -24.04 29.44
C THR A 52 17.75 -23.12 30.19
N VAL A 53 17.40 -22.02 29.52
CA VAL A 53 16.38 -21.09 30.00
C VAL A 53 14.96 -21.67 30.00
N HIS A 54 14.67 -22.74 29.24
CA HIS A 54 13.35 -23.37 29.26
C HIS A 54 13.08 -24.11 30.57
N TRP A 55 14.13 -24.69 31.17
CA TRP A 55 14.07 -25.29 32.50
C TRP A 55 14.26 -24.26 33.62
N ARG A 56 15.33 -23.48 33.57
CA ARG A 56 15.67 -22.57 34.70
C ARG A 56 14.76 -21.34 34.77
N TRP A 57 14.11 -20.99 33.65
CA TRP A 57 13.45 -19.69 33.43
C TRP A 57 14.35 -18.50 33.79
N GLN A 58 15.65 -18.70 33.66
CA GLN A 58 16.69 -17.77 34.06
C GLN A 58 17.96 -18.10 33.27
N GLY A 59 18.60 -17.08 32.72
CA GLY A 59 19.83 -17.20 31.95
C GLY A 59 21.10 -17.06 32.79
N ASP A 60 22.21 -16.97 32.08
CA ASP A 60 23.52 -16.64 32.64
C ASP A 60 23.51 -15.18 33.18
N PRO A 61 24.40 -14.82 34.12
CA PRO A 61 24.49 -13.44 34.61
C PRO A 61 24.94 -12.49 33.51
N VAL A 62 24.28 -11.35 33.35
CA VAL A 62 24.54 -10.35 32.30
C VAL A 62 24.65 -8.96 32.89
N ALA A 63 25.37 -8.05 32.23
CA ALA A 63 25.38 -6.65 32.61
C ALA A 63 24.06 -6.00 32.17
N VAL A 64 23.32 -5.43 33.11
CA VAL A 64 22.06 -4.74 32.81
C VAL A 64 22.33 -3.24 32.71
N PRO A 65 22.07 -2.62 31.55
CA PRO A 65 22.27 -1.17 31.39
C PRO A 65 21.58 -0.38 32.52
N GLY A 66 22.30 0.57 33.11
CA GLY A 66 21.82 1.37 34.24
C GLY A 66 21.98 0.73 35.62
N HIS A 67 22.53 -0.49 35.73
CA HIS A 67 22.67 -1.20 37.00
C HIS A 67 24.10 -1.66 37.26
N PRO A 68 24.60 -1.58 38.51
CA PRO A 68 25.91 -2.12 38.86
C PRO A 68 25.90 -3.65 38.88
N GLY A 69 27.03 -4.27 38.58
CA GLY A 69 27.21 -5.72 38.65
C GLY A 69 26.53 -6.53 37.53
N ARG A 70 26.51 -7.85 37.69
CA ARG A 70 25.88 -8.78 36.74
C ARG A 70 24.65 -9.40 37.38
N HIS A 71 23.56 -9.45 36.62
CA HIS A 71 22.26 -9.93 37.06
C HIS A 71 21.83 -11.10 36.21
N ARG A 72 21.26 -12.13 36.83
CA ARG A 72 20.59 -13.20 36.09
C ARG A 72 19.21 -12.70 35.69
N LEU A 73 18.82 -12.86 34.43
CA LEU A 73 17.49 -12.45 33.97
C LEU A 73 16.71 -13.64 33.42
N GLY A 74 15.39 -13.59 33.56
CA GLY A 74 14.48 -14.54 32.95
C GLY A 74 13.06 -14.42 33.50
N LYS A 75 12.15 -15.29 33.04
CA LYS A 75 10.75 -15.31 33.51
C LYS A 75 10.65 -15.56 35.01
N LYS A 76 11.64 -16.24 35.62
CA LYS A 76 11.69 -16.55 37.06
C LYS A 76 11.75 -15.29 37.93
N ASN A 77 12.42 -14.23 37.47
CA ASN A 77 12.81 -13.11 38.33
C ASN A 77 12.65 -11.74 37.66
N THR A 78 11.87 -11.65 36.58
CA THR A 78 11.55 -10.37 35.95
C THR A 78 10.04 -10.12 35.98
N ILE A 79 9.67 -8.84 35.97
CA ILE A 79 8.28 -8.38 35.92
C ILE A 79 7.90 -8.02 34.47
N ASN A 80 6.61 -8.06 34.15
CA ASN A 80 6.01 -7.50 32.94
C ASN A 80 4.77 -6.67 33.30
N ASN A 81 4.18 -6.00 32.32
CA ASN A 81 2.93 -5.23 32.51
C ASN A 81 1.67 -5.95 32.01
N TYR A 82 1.70 -7.30 31.99
CA TYR A 82 0.55 -8.16 31.75
C TYR A 82 0.09 -8.80 33.07
N CYS A 83 0.51 -10.04 33.33
CA CYS A 83 0.25 -10.78 34.58
C CYS A 83 1.28 -10.49 35.68
N ILE A 84 2.11 -9.45 35.50
CA ILE A 84 3.06 -8.95 36.48
C ILE A 84 4.25 -9.88 36.70
N GLY A 85 4.12 -10.95 37.48
CA GLY A 85 5.27 -11.83 37.77
C GLY A 85 4.89 -13.20 38.34
N ILE A 86 5.87 -14.11 38.38
CA ILE A 86 5.65 -15.51 38.76
C ILE A 86 5.57 -15.75 40.28
N SER A 87 6.34 -15.01 41.10
CA SER A 87 6.39 -15.25 42.54
C SER A 87 4.99 -15.16 43.15
N SER A 88 4.62 -16.09 44.03
CA SER A 88 3.25 -16.34 44.54
C SER A 88 2.21 -16.86 43.53
N ASN A 89 2.50 -16.83 42.23
CA ASN A 89 1.59 -17.21 41.14
C ASN A 89 2.06 -18.48 40.36
N TRP A 90 2.93 -19.30 40.95
CA TRP A 90 3.62 -20.40 40.25
C TRP A 90 2.68 -21.33 39.51
N SER A 91 1.73 -21.97 40.19
CA SER A 91 0.91 -23.05 39.61
C SER A 91 0.16 -22.62 38.34
N ALA A 92 -0.30 -21.37 38.28
CA ALA A 92 -0.91 -20.80 37.08
C ALA A 92 0.12 -20.60 35.96
N CYS A 93 1.27 -20.00 36.29
CA CYS A 93 2.30 -19.62 35.33
C CYS A 93 3.06 -20.83 34.76
N THR A 94 3.36 -21.83 35.59
CA THR A 94 4.19 -23.01 35.28
C THR A 94 3.43 -24.09 34.52
N SER A 95 2.14 -23.86 34.21
CA SER A 95 1.44 -24.54 33.11
C SER A 95 2.19 -24.42 31.77
N CYS A 96 3.07 -23.42 31.62
CA CYS A 96 3.96 -23.25 30.46
C CYS A 96 5.44 -23.60 30.74
N HIS A 97 5.78 -24.14 31.91
CA HIS A 97 7.15 -24.55 32.24
C HIS A 97 7.45 -25.93 31.66
N ALA A 98 8.69 -26.19 31.26
CA ALA A 98 9.11 -27.48 30.69
C ALA A 98 9.39 -28.53 31.78
N GLY A 99 8.55 -28.57 32.81
CA GLY A 99 8.69 -29.45 33.96
C GLY A 99 7.39 -29.68 34.72
N TYR A 100 7.44 -30.64 35.64
CA TYR A 100 6.31 -31.11 36.42
C TYR A 100 6.43 -30.66 37.88
N GLY A 101 5.42 -29.94 38.38
CA GLY A 101 5.24 -29.68 39.80
C GLY A 101 5.93 -28.44 40.36
N TRP A 102 6.24 -27.45 39.53
CA TRP A 102 6.74 -26.17 40.02
C TRP A 102 5.60 -25.29 40.55
N ASP A 103 5.20 -25.50 41.81
CA ASP A 103 4.11 -24.80 42.51
C ASP A 103 4.60 -23.80 43.58
N GLY A 104 5.90 -23.77 43.87
CA GLY A 104 6.48 -22.89 44.88
C GLY A 104 7.99 -22.67 44.76
N PRO A 105 8.61 -21.99 45.74
CA PRO A 105 10.04 -21.72 45.74
C PRO A 105 10.91 -22.96 46.03
N SER A 106 10.33 -24.03 46.59
CA SER A 106 11.02 -25.29 46.95
C SER A 106 11.16 -26.30 45.81
N PHE A 107 10.85 -25.90 44.56
CA PHE A 107 10.98 -26.78 43.40
C PHE A 107 12.43 -27.21 43.17
N ASP A 108 12.66 -28.52 43.02
CA ASP A 108 13.99 -29.09 42.81
C ASP A 108 14.42 -29.00 41.34
N PHE A 109 15.17 -27.95 41.01
CA PHE A 109 15.75 -27.76 39.69
C PHE A 109 16.88 -28.74 39.33
N ASN A 110 17.32 -29.61 40.25
CA ASN A 110 18.36 -30.61 40.04
C ASN A 110 17.80 -32.02 39.81
N ASN A 111 16.49 -32.24 39.96
CA ASN A 111 15.87 -33.54 39.72
C ASN A 111 15.53 -33.73 38.22
N PRO A 112 16.24 -34.60 37.49
CA PRO A 112 16.00 -34.82 36.06
C PRO A 112 14.66 -35.48 35.76
N THR A 113 14.06 -36.20 36.71
CA THR A 113 12.77 -36.87 36.51
C THR A 113 11.60 -35.90 36.44
N LEU A 114 11.79 -34.63 36.84
CA LEU A 114 10.78 -33.58 36.76
C LEU A 114 10.78 -32.84 35.42
N VAL A 115 11.68 -33.17 34.49
CA VAL A 115 11.67 -32.65 33.12
C VAL A 115 10.44 -33.16 32.38
N ASP A 116 9.74 -32.26 31.69
CA ASP A 116 8.66 -32.65 30.78
C ASP A 116 9.20 -32.80 29.35
N CYS A 117 9.40 -34.04 28.93
CA CYS A 117 9.80 -34.38 27.56
C CYS A 117 8.63 -34.23 26.57
N LEU A 118 7.39 -34.46 27.01
CA LEU A 118 6.23 -34.63 26.14
C LEU A 118 5.73 -33.31 25.57
N VAL A 119 5.79 -32.21 26.34
CA VAL A 119 5.31 -30.89 25.89
C VAL A 119 5.95 -30.44 24.57
N CYS A 120 7.21 -30.80 24.34
CA CYS A 120 7.94 -30.44 23.13
C CYS A 120 7.88 -31.53 22.05
N HIS A 121 7.71 -32.79 22.43
CA HIS A 121 7.93 -33.93 21.55
C HIS A 121 6.66 -34.72 21.17
N ASP A 122 5.52 -34.47 21.81
CA ASP A 122 4.24 -35.11 21.44
C ASP A 122 3.91 -34.92 19.95
N ARG A 123 3.47 -36.00 19.28
CA ARG A 123 2.97 -35.96 17.90
C ARG A 123 1.53 -36.41 17.77
N SER A 124 0.94 -36.92 18.85
CA SER A 124 -0.47 -37.31 18.87
C SER A 124 -1.39 -36.08 18.83
N GLY A 125 -0.94 -34.95 19.38
CA GLY A 125 -1.74 -33.74 19.55
C GLY A 125 -2.68 -33.80 20.75
N SER A 126 -2.63 -34.86 21.56
CA SER A 126 -3.49 -35.04 22.74
C SER A 126 -2.79 -34.66 24.05
N TYR A 127 -1.49 -34.35 24.06
CA TYR A 127 -0.81 -33.94 25.28
C TYR A 127 -1.21 -32.53 25.69
N VAL A 128 -1.85 -32.40 26.86
CA VAL A 128 -2.24 -31.12 27.44
C VAL A 128 -1.83 -31.10 28.91
N LYS A 129 -1.31 -29.94 29.35
CA LYS A 129 -1.05 -29.67 30.77
C LYS A 129 -2.32 -29.22 31.46
N GLN A 130 -2.53 -29.70 32.68
CA GLN A 130 -3.62 -29.26 33.53
C GLN A 130 -3.51 -27.74 33.76
N PRO A 131 -4.54 -26.94 33.41
CA PRO A 131 -4.54 -25.51 33.70
C PRO A 131 -4.37 -25.25 35.20
N LYS A 132 -3.41 -24.41 35.56
CA LYS A 132 -3.05 -24.11 36.96
C LYS A 132 -2.55 -25.32 37.77
N GLY A 133 -2.22 -26.45 37.12
CA GLY A 133 -1.73 -27.68 37.75
C GLY A 133 -0.22 -27.74 37.97
N ALA A 134 0.47 -26.59 37.89
CA ALA A 134 1.92 -26.49 38.03
C ALA A 134 2.73 -27.34 37.03
N GLY A 135 2.26 -27.41 35.79
CA GLY A 135 2.92 -28.12 34.70
C GLY A 135 2.59 -29.62 34.62
N ARG A 136 1.80 -30.17 35.55
CA ARG A 136 1.38 -31.58 35.50
C ARG A 136 0.49 -31.86 34.28
N PRO A 137 0.54 -33.07 33.69
CA PRO A 137 -0.38 -33.46 32.63
C PRO A 137 -1.83 -33.41 33.13
N ASP A 138 -2.77 -33.13 32.22
CA ASP A 138 -4.18 -33.28 32.53
C ASP A 138 -4.51 -34.77 32.78
N PRO A 139 -5.33 -35.12 33.80
CA PRO A 139 -5.67 -36.52 34.09
C PRO A 139 -6.34 -37.28 32.94
N SER A 140 -6.92 -36.58 31.96
CA SER A 140 -7.53 -37.20 30.77
C SER A 140 -6.52 -37.67 29.72
N VAL A 141 -5.24 -37.33 29.86
CA VAL A 141 -4.20 -37.66 28.88
C VAL A 141 -3.78 -39.12 29.00
N ASP A 142 -3.89 -39.88 27.91
CA ASP A 142 -3.22 -41.18 27.78
C ASP A 142 -1.72 -40.97 27.57
N LEU A 143 -0.97 -40.97 28.69
CA LEU A 143 0.46 -40.75 28.70
C LEU A 143 1.25 -41.81 27.93
N ARG A 144 0.73 -43.04 27.81
CA ARG A 144 1.39 -44.10 27.03
C ARG A 144 1.23 -43.83 25.54
N ALA A 145 0.02 -43.48 25.09
CA ALA A 145 -0.22 -43.13 23.70
C ALA A 145 0.63 -41.92 23.28
N VAL A 146 0.70 -40.89 24.13
CA VAL A 146 1.56 -39.72 23.91
C VAL A 146 3.03 -40.11 23.84
N ALA A 147 3.54 -40.90 24.80
CA ALA A 147 4.93 -41.34 24.84
C ALA A 147 5.33 -42.16 23.60
N ARG A 148 4.42 -42.98 23.06
CA ARG A 148 4.63 -43.73 21.81
C ARG A 148 4.65 -42.85 20.56
N SER A 149 4.05 -41.66 20.63
CA SER A 149 3.99 -40.75 19.49
C SER A 149 5.20 -39.83 19.37
N VAL A 150 6.09 -39.78 20.37
CA VAL A 150 7.12 -38.73 20.45
C VAL A 150 7.98 -38.63 19.20
N GLY A 151 8.32 -37.41 18.81
CA GLY A 151 9.11 -37.14 17.62
C GLY A 151 9.68 -35.73 17.58
N ARG A 152 10.09 -35.27 16.39
CA ARG A 152 10.62 -33.91 16.21
C ARG A 152 9.52 -32.87 16.52
N PRO A 153 9.83 -31.81 17.31
CA PRO A 153 8.87 -30.77 17.65
C PRO A 153 8.22 -30.12 16.43
N GLN A 154 6.92 -29.87 16.53
CA GLN A 154 6.12 -29.10 15.59
C GLN A 154 5.71 -27.74 16.18
N ARG A 155 5.14 -26.88 15.33
CA ARG A 155 4.55 -25.61 15.75
C ARG A 155 3.49 -25.77 16.83
N SER A 156 2.73 -26.87 16.84
CA SER A 156 1.74 -27.20 17.88
C SER A 156 2.37 -27.36 19.27
N ASN A 157 3.51 -28.01 19.35
CA ASN A 157 4.24 -28.18 20.62
C ASN A 157 4.68 -26.81 21.17
N CYS A 158 5.40 -26.02 20.36
CA CYS A 158 5.87 -24.69 20.76
C CYS A 158 4.70 -23.74 21.07
N GLY A 159 3.66 -23.79 20.25
CA GLY A 159 2.47 -22.94 20.31
C GLY A 159 1.66 -23.09 21.59
N THR A 160 1.71 -24.26 22.23
CA THR A 160 1.06 -24.52 23.53
C THR A 160 1.43 -23.46 24.58
N CYS A 161 2.67 -22.97 24.55
CA CYS A 161 3.18 -21.95 25.47
C CYS A 161 3.40 -20.59 24.81
N HIS A 162 3.81 -20.56 23.54
CA HIS A 162 4.25 -19.32 22.89
C HIS A 162 3.12 -18.52 22.24
N PHE A 163 2.02 -19.17 21.83
CA PHE A 163 0.85 -18.50 21.23
C PHE A 163 -0.10 -17.98 22.31
N ALA A 164 -0.24 -18.72 23.41
CA ALA A 164 -1.09 -18.36 24.54
C ALA A 164 -0.28 -17.86 25.74
N GLY A 165 -0.18 -16.53 25.90
CA GLY A 165 0.53 -15.90 27.02
C GLY A 165 -0.18 -14.64 27.50
N GLY A 166 -0.23 -14.40 28.81
CA GLY A 166 -1.01 -13.27 29.36
C GLY A 166 -2.50 -13.55 29.55
N GLY A 167 -2.91 -14.83 29.50
CA GLY A 167 -4.27 -15.28 29.78
C GLY A 167 -5.13 -15.60 28.56
N GLY A 168 -4.54 -15.73 27.37
CA GLY A 168 -5.24 -16.11 26.14
C GLY A 168 -4.30 -16.15 24.93
N ASP A 169 -4.82 -16.66 23.80
CA ASP A 169 -4.15 -16.63 22.50
C ASP A 169 -3.93 -15.19 22.02
N ALA A 170 -2.82 -14.92 21.33
CA ALA A 170 -2.44 -13.63 20.76
C ALA A 170 -2.37 -12.42 21.72
N VAL A 171 -2.68 -12.58 23.02
CA VAL A 171 -2.73 -11.48 24.00
C VAL A 171 -1.40 -10.72 24.07
N LYS A 172 -0.29 -11.45 24.06
CA LYS A 172 1.03 -10.94 24.41
C LYS A 172 1.93 -10.65 23.21
N HIS A 173 2.16 -11.63 22.35
CA HIS A 173 2.90 -11.42 21.10
C HIS A 173 1.96 -10.84 20.05
N GLY A 174 2.43 -9.87 19.26
CA GLY A 174 1.69 -9.35 18.12
C GLY A 174 1.88 -10.20 16.86
N ASP A 175 2.82 -11.13 16.86
CA ASP A 175 3.25 -11.91 15.69
C ASP A 175 3.21 -13.43 15.92
N LEU A 176 2.66 -13.90 17.05
CA LEU A 176 2.53 -15.33 17.35
C LEU A 176 1.14 -15.63 17.92
N ASP A 177 0.35 -16.38 17.16
CA ASP A 177 -0.99 -16.86 17.53
C ASP A 177 -1.25 -18.27 16.97
N ARG A 178 -2.41 -18.87 17.31
CA ARG A 178 -2.76 -20.22 16.84
C ARG A 178 -3.01 -20.35 15.34
N SER A 179 -3.17 -19.26 14.58
CA SER A 179 -3.24 -19.34 13.11
C SER A 179 -1.94 -19.88 12.51
N LEU A 180 -0.82 -19.77 13.24
CA LEU A 180 0.48 -20.29 12.83
C LEU A 180 0.61 -21.82 12.95
N LEU A 181 -0.40 -22.53 13.45
CA LEU A 181 -0.43 -23.99 13.37
C LEU A 181 -0.48 -24.44 11.91
N PHE A 182 -1.36 -23.84 11.11
CA PHE A 182 -1.57 -24.15 9.69
C PHE A 182 -1.77 -22.86 8.85
N PRO A 183 -0.78 -21.96 8.80
CA PRO A 183 -0.96 -20.66 8.16
C PRO A 183 -0.95 -20.79 6.64
N SER A 184 -1.66 -19.88 5.96
CA SER A 184 -1.40 -19.62 4.53
C SER A 184 -0.14 -18.75 4.36
N GLU A 185 0.42 -18.70 3.16
CA GLU A 185 1.55 -17.80 2.86
C GLU A 185 1.23 -16.32 3.11
N ARG A 186 -0.07 -15.94 3.14
CA ARG A 186 -0.52 -14.56 3.43
C ARG A 186 -0.26 -14.18 4.90
N VAL A 187 -0.25 -15.16 5.81
CA VAL A 187 0.01 -14.95 7.24
C VAL A 187 1.50 -15.03 7.51
N ASP A 188 2.16 -16.10 7.04
CA ASP A 188 3.60 -16.25 7.14
C ASP A 188 4.14 -17.10 5.98
N VAL A 189 5.07 -16.57 5.19
CA VAL A 189 5.65 -17.30 4.04
C VAL A 189 6.53 -18.47 4.46
N HIS A 190 7.22 -18.37 5.60
CA HIS A 190 8.12 -19.42 6.05
C HIS A 190 7.32 -20.61 6.58
N MET A 191 6.33 -20.36 7.43
CA MET A 191 5.50 -21.40 8.02
C MET A 191 4.37 -21.85 7.09
N GLY A 192 3.85 -20.97 6.23
CA GLY A 192 2.69 -21.28 5.38
C GLY A 192 3.03 -21.77 3.98
N ARG A 193 4.08 -21.23 3.35
CA ARG A 193 4.54 -21.71 2.02
C ARG A 193 5.60 -22.81 2.14
N LEU A 194 6.60 -22.62 2.99
CA LEU A 194 7.73 -23.54 3.14
C LEU A 194 7.52 -24.56 4.28
N ASN A 195 6.40 -24.47 5.00
CA ASN A 195 6.03 -25.36 6.10
C ASN A 195 7.15 -25.52 7.15
N LEU A 196 7.88 -24.43 7.43
CA LEU A 196 8.91 -24.45 8.46
C LEU A 196 8.29 -24.70 9.84
N GLN A 197 8.91 -25.58 10.62
CA GLN A 197 8.66 -25.70 12.05
C GLN A 197 9.52 -24.68 12.81
N CYS A 198 9.16 -24.35 14.05
CA CYS A 198 9.91 -23.38 14.86
C CYS A 198 11.40 -23.74 14.93
N VAL A 199 11.70 -25.02 15.11
CA VAL A 199 13.07 -25.58 15.22
C VAL A 199 13.89 -25.58 13.93
N ASP A 200 13.28 -25.25 12.79
CA ASP A 200 14.01 -25.12 11.52
C ASP A 200 14.80 -23.78 11.48
N CYS A 201 14.26 -22.74 12.12
CA CYS A 201 14.93 -21.46 12.36
C CYS A 201 15.59 -21.42 13.75
N HIS A 202 14.84 -21.75 14.81
CA HIS A 202 15.32 -21.85 16.19
C HIS A 202 16.05 -23.18 16.42
N ARG A 203 17.12 -23.38 15.67
CA ARG A 203 17.91 -24.62 15.71
C ARG A 203 18.42 -24.85 17.13
N ALA A 204 18.36 -26.11 17.54
CA ALA A 204 18.85 -26.55 18.85
C ALA A 204 20.13 -27.36 18.68
N GLN A 205 21.08 -27.15 19.59
CA GLN A 205 22.20 -28.05 19.81
C GLN A 205 22.22 -28.41 21.29
N ARG A 206 22.23 -29.70 21.62
CA ARG A 206 22.14 -30.20 23.00
C ARG A 206 21.00 -29.53 23.80
N HIS A 207 19.80 -29.59 23.22
CA HIS A 207 18.57 -28.91 23.69
C HIS A 207 18.65 -27.38 23.90
N ARG A 208 19.76 -26.72 23.56
CA ARG A 208 19.89 -25.25 23.64
C ARG A 208 19.36 -24.61 22.35
N LEU A 209 18.13 -24.10 22.41
CA LEU A 209 17.50 -23.38 21.31
C LEU A 209 18.10 -21.98 21.13
N LEU A 210 18.30 -21.57 19.87
CA LEU A 210 18.58 -20.19 19.48
C LEU A 210 17.34 -19.30 19.61
N GLY A 211 17.54 -17.97 19.58
CA GLY A 211 16.47 -16.98 19.62
C GLY A 211 16.17 -16.49 21.04
N ARG A 212 17.01 -15.59 21.56
CA ARG A 212 16.77 -14.94 22.85
C ARG A 212 15.75 -13.81 22.72
N ALA A 213 14.73 -13.83 23.57
CA ALA A 213 13.71 -12.79 23.60
C ALA A 213 14.12 -11.59 24.48
N MET A 214 14.01 -10.38 23.92
CA MET A 214 14.22 -9.09 24.62
C MET A 214 13.31 -8.92 25.86
N SER A 215 12.21 -9.65 25.90
CA SER A 215 11.26 -9.60 27.01
C SER A 215 11.72 -10.31 28.27
N VAL A 216 12.82 -11.06 28.23
CA VAL A 216 13.38 -11.80 29.37
C VAL A 216 14.92 -11.73 29.44
N GLY A 217 15.56 -10.97 28.55
CA GLY A 217 17.01 -10.75 28.50
C GLY A 217 17.36 -9.41 27.84
N VAL A 218 18.62 -9.00 27.92
CA VAL A 218 19.10 -7.66 27.51
C VAL A 218 20.25 -7.69 26.49
N GLU A 219 20.68 -8.88 26.09
CA GLU A 219 21.83 -9.08 25.18
C GLU A 219 21.38 -9.69 23.85
N SER A 220 22.19 -9.48 22.81
CA SER A 220 21.94 -9.93 21.43
C SER A 220 22.54 -11.30 21.09
N ALA A 221 23.36 -11.89 21.96
CA ALA A 221 24.04 -13.15 21.68
C ALA A 221 23.06 -14.32 21.48
N GLY A 222 23.23 -15.08 20.40
CA GLY A 222 22.39 -16.26 20.09
C GLY A 222 21.02 -15.92 19.51
N GLN A 223 20.86 -14.75 18.88
CA GLN A 223 19.67 -14.40 18.09
C GLN A 223 19.63 -15.18 16.77
N VAL A 224 18.41 -15.39 16.27
CA VAL A 224 18.15 -15.91 14.91
C VAL A 224 17.98 -14.71 13.99
N THR A 225 18.59 -14.74 12.81
CA THR A 225 18.54 -13.62 11.86
C THR A 225 18.06 -14.05 10.49
N CYS A 226 17.50 -13.12 9.72
CA CYS A 226 17.11 -13.38 8.33
C CYS A 226 18.31 -13.81 7.47
N LEU A 227 19.52 -13.35 7.82
CA LEU A 227 20.75 -13.60 7.08
C LEU A 227 21.28 -15.04 7.24
N ASP A 228 20.75 -15.79 8.21
CA ASP A 228 21.09 -17.22 8.38
C ASP A 228 20.69 -18.05 7.15
N CYS A 229 19.63 -17.60 6.43
CA CYS A 229 19.16 -18.20 5.18
C CYS A 229 19.28 -17.26 3.96
N HIS A 230 19.05 -15.96 4.13
CA HIS A 230 19.08 -14.98 3.03
C HIS A 230 20.47 -14.36 2.85
N LYS A 231 21.35 -15.07 2.14
CA LYS A 231 22.75 -14.64 1.86
C LYS A 231 22.81 -13.72 0.62
N ALA A 232 23.80 -12.81 0.59
CA ALA A 232 23.96 -11.71 -0.38
C ALA A 232 22.85 -10.63 -0.31
N PRO A 233 23.07 -9.40 -0.80
CA PRO A 233 22.02 -8.38 -0.80
C PRO A 233 20.79 -8.89 -1.57
N PRO A 234 19.66 -9.15 -0.90
CA PRO A 234 18.58 -9.98 -1.45
C PRO A 234 17.73 -9.23 -2.48
N HIS A 235 17.90 -7.91 -2.60
CA HIS A 235 17.11 -7.07 -3.47
C HIS A 235 17.85 -6.79 -4.79
N ARG A 236 17.09 -6.77 -5.89
CA ARG A 236 17.60 -6.27 -7.18
C ARG A 236 17.84 -4.76 -7.19
N ASP A 237 17.14 -4.04 -6.30
CA ASP A 237 17.23 -2.60 -6.13
C ASP A 237 18.29 -2.28 -5.07
N SER A 238 19.38 -1.64 -5.47
CA SER A 238 20.48 -1.36 -4.54
C SER A 238 20.11 -0.31 -3.46
N ARG A 239 19.06 0.51 -3.65
CA ARG A 239 18.54 1.44 -2.63
C ARG A 239 17.95 0.63 -1.48
N LEU A 240 17.19 -0.42 -1.78
CA LEU A 240 16.67 -1.33 -0.74
C LEU A 240 17.83 -2.04 -0.03
N ASN A 241 18.88 -2.43 -0.76
CA ASN A 241 20.09 -2.98 -0.13
C ASN A 241 20.82 -1.94 0.74
N ALA A 242 20.85 -0.66 0.35
CA ALA A 242 21.44 0.41 1.15
C ALA A 242 20.67 0.65 2.46
N HIS A 243 19.34 0.41 2.48
CA HIS A 243 18.54 0.48 3.69
C HIS A 243 18.97 -0.57 4.73
N LEU A 244 19.52 -1.73 4.31
CA LEU A 244 19.95 -2.79 5.22
C LEU A 244 21.02 -2.33 6.23
N ALA A 245 21.72 -1.23 5.94
CA ALA A 245 22.65 -0.64 6.90
C ALA A 245 21.95 -0.08 8.15
N ARG A 246 20.70 0.39 8.03
CA ARG A 246 19.98 1.15 9.07
C ARG A 246 18.55 0.66 9.34
N VAL A 247 18.00 -0.25 8.54
CA VAL A 247 16.63 -0.75 8.64
C VAL A 247 16.66 -2.27 8.67
N ALA A 248 16.07 -2.87 9.69
CA ALA A 248 15.99 -4.31 9.83
C ALA A 248 15.04 -4.91 8.78
N CYS A 249 15.31 -6.14 8.36
CA CYS A 249 14.46 -6.85 7.39
C CYS A 249 13.00 -6.86 7.86
N GLN A 250 12.79 -7.12 9.15
CA GLN A 250 11.51 -7.16 9.83
C GLN A 250 10.72 -5.85 9.65
N ALA A 251 11.37 -4.68 9.67
CA ALA A 251 10.67 -3.40 9.58
C ALA A 251 9.92 -3.24 8.26
N CYS A 252 10.48 -3.74 7.15
CA CYS A 252 9.81 -3.74 5.86
C CYS A 252 8.94 -4.99 5.64
N HIS A 253 9.36 -6.13 6.18
CA HIS A 253 8.74 -7.43 5.94
C HIS A 253 7.73 -7.87 6.99
N ILE A 254 7.41 -7.04 7.99
CA ILE A 254 6.31 -7.26 8.95
C ILE A 254 5.49 -5.96 9.02
N PRO A 255 4.65 -5.70 8.00
CA PRO A 255 4.01 -4.38 7.81
C PRO A 255 2.89 -4.11 8.84
N SER A 256 2.37 -5.14 9.48
CA SER A 256 1.36 -5.09 10.53
C SER A 256 1.54 -6.27 11.49
N MET A 257 1.05 -6.10 12.71
CA MET A 257 0.91 -7.16 13.71
C MET A 257 -0.56 -7.57 13.83
N SER A 258 -0.81 -8.70 14.50
CA SER A 258 -2.14 -9.23 14.77
C SER A 258 -2.93 -9.45 13.49
N VAL A 259 -2.32 -10.12 12.51
CA VAL A 259 -2.87 -10.31 11.16
C VAL A 259 -4.20 -11.07 11.21
N THR A 260 -4.24 -12.11 12.05
CA THR A 260 -5.35 -13.06 12.18
C THR A 260 -6.09 -12.91 13.50
N GLU A 261 -5.38 -12.85 14.62
CA GLU A 261 -5.98 -12.66 15.94
C GLU A 261 -5.58 -11.33 16.56
N GLY A 262 -6.50 -10.71 17.29
CA GLY A 262 -6.27 -9.43 17.96
C GLY A 262 -5.27 -9.56 19.11
N THR A 263 -4.49 -8.52 19.38
CA THR A 263 -3.58 -8.46 20.53
C THR A 263 -3.93 -7.32 21.48
N LYS A 264 -3.62 -7.50 22.76
CA LYS A 264 -3.81 -6.47 23.78
C LYS A 264 -2.73 -5.40 23.64
N LEU A 265 -3.12 -4.12 23.57
CA LEU A 265 -2.20 -2.97 23.51
C LEU A 265 -2.08 -2.25 24.85
N SER A 266 -3.09 -2.35 25.71
CA SER A 266 -2.98 -1.86 27.08
C SER A 266 -3.70 -2.71 28.11
N TRP A 267 -3.23 -2.64 29.35
CA TRP A 267 -3.84 -3.29 30.51
C TRP A 267 -3.80 -2.37 31.75
N ASP A 268 -4.97 -1.86 32.15
CA ASP A 268 -5.15 -1.02 33.34
C ASP A 268 -5.72 -1.85 34.51
N TRP A 269 -4.84 -2.24 35.44
CA TRP A 269 -5.22 -2.97 36.66
C TRP A 269 -5.91 -2.11 37.71
N SER A 270 -5.85 -0.77 37.62
CA SER A 270 -6.47 0.13 38.61
C SER A 270 -8.00 0.06 38.59
N GLN A 271 -8.57 -0.45 37.50
CA GLN A 271 -10.01 -0.67 37.35
C GLN A 271 -10.46 -2.08 37.74
N ALA A 272 -9.54 -2.96 38.14
CA ALA A 272 -9.92 -4.30 38.58
C ALA A 272 -10.73 -4.26 39.89
N GLY A 273 -11.62 -5.23 40.09
CA GLY A 273 -12.49 -5.35 41.25
C GLY A 273 -13.78 -4.52 41.19
N GLN A 274 -13.90 -3.59 40.23
CA GLN A 274 -15.07 -2.73 40.06
C GLN A 274 -16.21 -3.45 39.32
N ASP A 275 -17.46 -3.14 39.66
CA ASP A 275 -18.64 -3.63 38.94
C ASP A 275 -19.02 -2.65 37.83
N LEU A 276 -18.24 -2.63 36.75
CA LEU A 276 -18.47 -1.78 35.58
C LEU A 276 -19.49 -2.41 34.62
N PRO A 277 -20.38 -1.63 33.98
CA PRO A 277 -21.37 -2.12 33.01
C PRO A 277 -20.75 -2.42 31.62
N ILE A 278 -19.58 -3.05 31.59
CA ILE A 278 -18.85 -3.41 30.36
C ILE A 278 -18.87 -4.93 30.22
N LYS A 279 -19.59 -5.44 29.22
CA LYS A 279 -19.76 -6.88 28.98
C LYS A 279 -18.75 -7.49 28.01
N GLU A 280 -18.09 -6.67 27.19
CA GLU A 280 -17.09 -7.11 26.21
C GLU A 280 -15.82 -7.59 26.93
N PRO A 281 -15.48 -8.90 26.92
CA PRO A 281 -14.34 -9.45 27.65
C PRO A 281 -12.98 -8.92 27.18
N HIS A 282 -12.90 -8.43 25.94
CA HIS A 282 -11.71 -7.73 25.45
C HIS A 282 -11.64 -6.28 25.91
N ALA A 283 -12.71 -5.67 26.41
CA ALA A 283 -12.66 -4.31 26.97
C ALA A 283 -12.42 -4.33 28.48
N TYR A 284 -13.02 -5.27 29.21
CA TYR A 284 -12.95 -5.32 30.67
C TYR A 284 -13.14 -6.73 31.22
N LEU A 285 -12.42 -7.06 32.29
CA LEU A 285 -12.69 -8.21 33.15
C LEU A 285 -12.55 -7.78 34.61
N LYS A 286 -13.54 -8.05 35.47
CA LYS A 286 -13.49 -7.68 36.90
C LYS A 286 -12.19 -8.12 37.58
N ILE A 287 -11.73 -9.33 37.29
CA ILE A 287 -10.49 -9.91 37.85
C ILE A 287 -9.19 -9.27 37.35
N LYS A 288 -9.24 -8.41 36.32
CA LYS A 288 -8.03 -7.95 35.60
C LYS A 288 -8.05 -6.45 35.29
N GLY A 289 -9.20 -5.79 35.28
CA GLY A 289 -9.33 -4.39 34.89
C GLY A 289 -9.64 -4.20 33.41
N ARG A 290 -9.25 -3.03 32.87
CA ARG A 290 -9.61 -2.59 31.51
C ARG A 290 -8.48 -2.87 30.51
N PHE A 291 -8.85 -3.14 29.25
CA PHE A 291 -7.90 -3.35 28.16
C PHE A 291 -8.21 -2.51 26.93
N THR A 292 -7.20 -2.35 26.08
CA THR A 292 -7.40 -2.01 24.65
C THR A 292 -6.85 -3.14 23.80
N TRP A 293 -7.50 -3.39 22.66
CA TRP A 293 -7.14 -4.45 21.73
C TRP A 293 -7.13 -3.92 20.30
N ALA A 294 -6.28 -4.52 19.47
CA ALA A 294 -6.25 -4.22 18.05
C ALA A 294 -5.94 -5.46 17.23
N LYS A 295 -6.53 -5.52 16.02
CA LYS A 295 -6.24 -6.50 14.98
C LYS A 295 -5.76 -5.75 13.74
N GLY A 296 -4.71 -6.25 13.09
CA GLY A 296 -4.06 -5.58 11.95
C GLY A 296 -3.36 -4.27 12.31
N ALA A 297 -2.88 -4.12 13.54
CA ALA A 297 -2.27 -2.87 14.03
C ALA A 297 -0.89 -2.61 13.40
N LEU A 298 -0.54 -1.33 13.24
CA LEU A 298 0.80 -0.94 12.81
C LEU A 298 1.82 -1.13 13.94
N PRO A 299 3.04 -1.63 13.64
CA PRO A 299 4.11 -1.66 14.62
C PRO A 299 4.62 -0.25 14.94
N GLU A 300 5.22 -0.10 16.12
CA GLU A 300 6.03 1.06 16.47
C GLU A 300 7.48 0.83 16.05
N TYR A 301 8.10 1.82 15.39
CA TYR A 301 9.48 1.71 14.94
C TYR A 301 10.44 2.38 15.93
N ARG A 302 11.48 1.65 16.34
CA ARG A 302 12.52 2.12 17.26
C ARG A 302 13.90 1.70 16.79
N TRP A 303 14.91 2.50 17.11
CA TRP A 303 16.30 2.08 16.97
C TRP A 303 16.59 0.94 17.95
N TYR A 304 17.23 -0.12 17.45
CA TYR A 304 17.57 -1.30 18.22
C TYR A 304 18.91 -1.87 17.76
N ASN A 305 19.87 -1.95 18.68
CA ASN A 305 21.19 -2.55 18.48
C ASN A 305 21.28 -4.00 19.02
N GLY A 306 20.13 -4.62 19.27
CA GLY A 306 20.06 -5.96 19.87
C GLY A 306 20.10 -5.98 21.40
N ARG A 307 20.31 -4.84 22.07
CA ARG A 307 20.33 -4.72 23.53
C ARG A 307 19.14 -3.92 24.05
N SER A 308 18.79 -4.11 25.33
CA SER A 308 17.70 -3.38 25.97
C SER A 308 18.00 -3.02 27.42
N THR A 309 17.29 -2.04 27.95
CA THR A 309 17.19 -1.85 29.40
C THR A 309 16.24 -2.87 30.01
N ARG A 310 16.25 -2.98 31.35
CA ARG A 310 15.30 -3.79 32.09
C ARG A 310 15.06 -3.19 33.48
N TYR A 311 13.80 -3.10 33.88
CA TYR A 311 13.41 -2.89 35.27
C TYR A 311 13.71 -4.17 36.08
N LEU A 312 14.47 -4.03 37.16
CA LEU A 312 14.74 -5.07 38.14
C LEU A 312 13.80 -4.90 39.35
N LEU A 313 13.39 -6.02 39.94
CA LEU A 313 12.52 -5.98 41.12
C LEU A 313 13.17 -5.16 42.24
N GLY A 314 12.45 -4.16 42.75
CA GLY A 314 12.94 -3.24 43.79
C GLY A 314 13.48 -1.91 43.26
N ASP A 315 13.65 -1.75 41.95
CA ASP A 315 14.03 -0.47 41.35
C ASP A 315 13.00 0.61 41.70
N LYS A 316 13.51 1.81 42.02
CA LYS A 316 12.66 2.97 42.29
C LYS A 316 12.02 3.51 41.01
N ILE A 317 10.79 3.97 41.13
CA ILE A 317 10.01 4.59 40.06
C ILE A 317 9.56 6.00 40.45
N ASP A 318 9.23 6.78 39.43
CA ASP A 318 8.49 8.03 39.55
C ASP A 318 7.06 7.78 39.05
N PRO A 319 6.05 7.69 39.94
CA PRO A 319 4.68 7.36 39.53
C PRO A 319 4.01 8.44 38.68
N ALA A 320 4.59 9.65 38.58
CA ALA A 320 4.14 10.70 37.68
C ALA A 320 4.63 10.52 36.23
N LYS A 321 5.49 9.52 35.97
CA LYS A 321 6.04 9.20 34.65
C LYS A 321 5.75 7.75 34.28
N VAL A 322 5.70 7.49 32.99
CA VAL A 322 5.62 6.11 32.48
C VAL A 322 6.92 5.38 32.80
N THR A 323 6.84 4.30 33.57
CA THR A 323 7.98 3.45 33.92
C THR A 323 8.24 2.44 32.80
N ALA A 324 9.42 2.51 32.17
CA ALA A 324 9.81 1.53 31.15
C ALA A 324 10.22 0.20 31.80
N ILE A 325 9.44 -0.86 31.57
CA ILE A 325 9.80 -2.22 31.99
C ILE A 325 11.00 -2.73 31.21
N ASN A 326 11.03 -2.43 29.90
CA ASN A 326 12.20 -2.58 29.04
C ASN A 326 12.15 -1.51 27.94
N THR A 327 13.29 -1.16 27.38
CA THR A 327 13.40 -0.21 26.25
C THR A 327 14.45 -0.74 25.27
N PRO A 328 14.17 -0.77 23.96
CA PRO A 328 15.20 -1.10 22.98
C PRO A 328 16.28 -0.01 23.01
N LEU A 329 17.56 -0.41 23.01
CA LEU A 329 18.68 0.52 23.01
C LEU A 329 19.20 0.77 21.59
N GLY A 330 19.72 1.97 21.39
CA GLY A 330 20.26 2.45 20.12
C GLY A 330 19.66 3.80 19.74
N ASP A 331 20.34 4.53 18.88
CA ASP A 331 19.85 5.77 18.29
C ASP A 331 20.34 5.91 16.85
N ARG A 332 20.01 7.05 16.20
CA ARG A 332 20.43 7.31 14.82
C ARG A 332 21.95 7.35 14.64
N ARG A 333 22.71 7.68 15.68
CA ARG A 333 24.18 7.80 15.67
C ARG A 333 24.87 6.49 16.02
N ASP A 334 24.19 5.57 16.69
CA ASP A 334 24.70 4.21 16.95
C ASP A 334 24.82 3.43 15.62
N PRO A 335 26.04 3.09 15.17
CA PRO A 335 26.26 2.41 13.89
C PRO A 335 25.76 0.95 13.91
N THR A 336 25.56 0.37 15.09
CA THR A 336 25.07 -1.01 15.27
C THR A 336 23.54 -1.09 15.37
N ALA A 337 22.87 0.05 15.58
CA ALA A 337 21.41 0.10 15.68
C ALA A 337 20.75 0.09 14.29
N GLN A 338 19.65 -0.64 14.17
CA GLN A 338 18.75 -0.57 13.02
C GLN A 338 17.34 -0.18 13.48
N LEU A 339 16.52 0.36 12.57
CA LEU A 339 15.09 0.53 12.81
C LEU A 339 14.41 -0.84 12.79
N TRP A 340 13.76 -1.19 13.90
CA TRP A 340 13.04 -2.45 14.11
C TRP A 340 11.56 -2.18 14.43
N PRO A 341 10.65 -3.09 14.02
CA PRO A 341 9.24 -3.02 14.38
C PRO A 341 9.00 -3.66 15.76
N PHE A 342 8.24 -2.97 16.59
CA PHE A 342 7.87 -3.42 17.94
C PHE A 342 6.36 -3.34 18.14
N LYS A 343 5.84 -4.28 18.90
CA LYS A 343 4.62 -4.06 19.68
C LYS A 343 4.99 -3.31 20.96
N ARG A 344 4.43 -2.12 21.16
CA ARG A 344 4.43 -1.43 22.46
C ARG A 344 3.17 -1.81 23.23
N HIS A 345 3.34 -2.27 24.46
CA HIS A 345 2.24 -2.55 25.40
C HIS A 345 2.30 -1.57 26.56
N LEU A 346 1.21 -0.85 26.79
CA LEU A 346 1.06 0.06 27.92
C LEU A 346 0.38 -0.67 29.09
N GLY A 347 0.71 -0.32 30.32
CA GLY A 347 0.04 -0.89 31.47
C GLY A 347 -0.09 0.11 32.60
N LYS A 348 -1.04 -0.12 33.50
CA LYS A 348 -1.12 0.58 34.78
C LYS A 348 -1.20 -0.47 35.88
N GLN A 349 -0.18 -0.56 36.72
CA GLN A 349 0.00 -1.68 37.66
C GLN A 349 0.44 -1.20 39.05
N LEU A 350 0.34 -2.10 40.03
CA LEU A 350 0.58 -1.76 41.43
C LEU A 350 2.03 -1.32 41.68
N TYR A 351 2.17 -0.33 42.55
CA TYR A 351 3.44 0.08 43.14
C TYR A 351 3.26 0.44 44.61
N ASP A 352 4.33 0.37 45.39
CA ASP A 352 4.36 0.78 46.80
C ASP A 352 4.53 2.30 46.91
N GLN A 353 3.66 2.99 47.63
CA GLN A 353 3.68 4.45 47.68
C GLN A 353 4.86 5.03 48.47
N GLN A 354 5.39 4.29 49.45
CA GLN A 354 6.49 4.77 50.30
C GLN A 354 7.85 4.33 49.74
N HIS A 355 8.01 3.05 49.43
CA HIS A 355 9.23 2.50 48.86
C HIS A 355 9.44 2.88 47.40
N ARG A 356 8.36 3.26 46.70
CA ARG A 356 8.34 3.69 45.29
C ARG A 356 8.93 2.66 44.34
N HIS A 357 8.60 1.38 44.51
CA HIS A 357 8.91 0.33 43.51
C HIS A 357 7.62 -0.34 43.02
N LEU A 358 7.67 -1.01 41.87
CA LEU A 358 6.55 -1.81 41.39
C LEU A 358 6.34 -3.03 42.29
N LEU A 359 5.08 -3.36 42.58
CA LEU A 359 4.70 -4.52 43.39
C LEU A 359 4.38 -5.71 42.49
N LEU A 360 4.70 -6.91 42.97
CA LEU A 360 4.30 -8.17 42.38
C LEU A 360 3.19 -8.76 43.25
N PRO A 361 1.90 -8.62 42.88
CA PRO A 361 0.80 -9.13 43.69
C PRO A 361 0.57 -10.62 43.48
N ASN A 362 0.06 -11.29 44.52
CA ASN A 362 -0.55 -12.60 44.37
C ASN A 362 -1.91 -12.46 43.67
N THR A 363 -2.00 -12.89 42.43
CA THR A 363 -3.22 -12.79 41.62
C THR A 363 -4.05 -14.06 41.63
N ALA A 364 -3.44 -15.24 41.75
CA ALA A 364 -4.09 -16.52 41.57
C ALA A 364 -4.23 -17.32 42.87
N GLY A 365 -5.11 -18.33 42.86
CA GLY A 365 -5.33 -19.22 44.00
C GLY A 365 -6.33 -18.67 45.04
N PRO A 366 -6.57 -19.41 46.13
CA PRO A 366 -7.62 -19.07 47.10
C PRO A 366 -7.44 -17.72 47.79
N GLN A 367 -6.18 -17.30 47.98
CA GLN A 367 -5.82 -16.00 48.58
C GLN A 367 -5.38 -14.96 47.54
N GLY A 368 -5.51 -15.28 46.25
CA GLY A 368 -5.12 -14.38 45.16
C GLY A 368 -6.19 -13.32 44.89
N TYR A 369 -5.77 -12.22 44.28
CA TYR A 369 -6.65 -11.12 43.90
C TYR A 369 -7.87 -11.55 43.06
N TRP A 370 -7.72 -12.51 42.14
CA TRP A 370 -8.83 -13.00 41.31
C TRP A 370 -9.97 -13.67 42.10
N THR A 371 -9.69 -14.06 43.34
CA THR A 371 -10.66 -14.70 44.24
C THR A 371 -11.15 -13.73 45.31
N LYS A 372 -10.23 -12.96 45.90
CA LYS A 372 -10.52 -12.10 47.07
C LYS A 372 -10.84 -10.65 46.71
N PHE A 373 -10.41 -10.18 45.55
CA PHE A 373 -10.51 -8.78 45.13
C PHE A 373 -9.92 -7.77 46.15
N ASP A 374 -8.94 -8.21 46.93
CA ASP A 374 -8.23 -7.41 47.93
C ASP A 374 -6.79 -7.16 47.49
N TRP A 375 -6.49 -5.90 47.16
CA TRP A 375 -5.17 -5.50 46.69
C TRP A 375 -4.11 -5.47 47.79
N ASP A 376 -4.47 -5.14 49.04
CA ASP A 376 -3.50 -5.14 50.14
C ASP A 376 -3.03 -6.56 50.45
N LEU A 377 -3.98 -7.49 50.57
CA LEU A 377 -3.67 -8.91 50.76
C LEU A 377 -2.81 -9.47 49.62
N ALA A 378 -3.18 -9.15 48.38
CA ALA A 378 -2.45 -9.58 47.19
C ALA A 378 -1.03 -9.01 47.16
N ALA A 379 -0.86 -7.72 47.42
CA ALA A 379 0.44 -7.04 47.48
C ALA A 379 1.33 -7.61 48.59
N ARG A 380 0.79 -7.77 49.80
CA ARG A 380 1.51 -8.29 50.98
C ARG A 380 2.01 -9.71 50.76
N THR A 381 1.15 -10.58 50.22
CA THR A 381 1.49 -11.97 49.92
C THR A 381 2.57 -12.06 48.84
N GLY A 382 2.39 -11.31 47.75
CA GLY A 382 3.32 -11.36 46.63
C GLY A 382 4.66 -10.68 46.90
N ALA A 383 4.68 -9.55 47.63
CA ALA A 383 5.90 -8.88 48.06
C ALA A 383 6.74 -9.77 48.98
N LYS A 384 6.12 -10.44 49.96
CA LYS A 384 6.78 -11.44 50.81
C LYS A 384 7.40 -12.56 49.98
N ALA A 385 6.66 -13.10 49.02
CA ALA A 385 7.15 -14.17 48.14
C ALA A 385 8.26 -13.71 47.18
N ALA A 386 8.30 -12.43 46.82
CA ALA A 386 9.32 -11.83 45.96
C ALA A 386 10.55 -11.31 46.74
N GLY A 387 10.50 -11.31 48.09
CA GLY A 387 11.56 -10.73 48.92
C GLY A 387 11.59 -9.20 48.89
N LEU A 388 10.46 -8.55 48.61
CA LEU A 388 10.32 -7.09 48.56
C LEU A 388 9.65 -6.57 49.84
N ALA A 389 10.07 -5.38 50.29
CA ALA A 389 9.38 -4.66 51.35
C ALA A 389 8.04 -4.12 50.83
N TYR A 390 6.98 -4.21 51.64
CA TYR A 390 5.69 -3.58 51.36
C TYR A 390 5.28 -2.76 52.58
N SER A 391 5.03 -1.47 52.38
CA SER A 391 4.72 -0.49 53.41
C SER A 391 3.31 -0.63 53.97
N GLY A 392 2.43 -1.40 53.31
CA GLY A 392 0.99 -1.39 53.58
C GLY A 392 0.22 -0.34 52.78
N SER A 393 0.89 0.44 51.92
CA SER A 393 0.25 1.45 51.06
C SER A 393 0.61 1.23 49.60
N TYR A 394 -0.39 1.13 48.74
CA TYR A 394 -0.20 0.92 47.30
C TYR A 394 -0.89 1.99 46.46
N GLY A 395 -0.39 2.18 45.26
CA GLY A 395 -1.03 2.95 44.20
C GLY A 395 -0.88 2.23 42.86
N PHE A 396 -1.25 2.91 41.77
CA PHE A 396 -1.08 2.39 40.41
C PHE A 396 -0.27 3.35 39.55
N ALA A 397 0.81 2.85 38.95
CA ALA A 397 1.70 3.62 38.09
C ALA A 397 1.65 3.13 36.64
N GLU A 398 1.83 4.06 35.71
CA GLU A 398 1.88 3.74 34.28
C GLU A 398 3.22 3.08 33.92
N THR A 399 3.16 2.15 32.98
CA THR A 399 4.29 1.35 32.52
C THR A 399 4.23 1.12 31.02
N GLU A 400 5.38 0.88 30.41
CA GLU A 400 5.47 0.44 29.01
C GLU A 400 6.42 -0.74 28.84
N MET A 401 6.15 -1.56 27.84
CA MET A 401 6.97 -2.73 27.50
C MET A 401 6.98 -2.94 25.99
N PHE A 402 8.17 -3.21 25.45
CA PHE A 402 8.41 -3.43 24.03
C PHE A 402 8.66 -4.91 23.72
N TRP A 403 8.07 -5.36 22.62
CA TRP A 403 8.16 -6.71 22.07
C TRP A 403 8.57 -6.63 20.60
N PRO A 404 9.78 -7.09 20.22
CA PRO A 404 10.18 -7.08 18.82
C PRO A 404 9.31 -8.06 18.03
N LEU A 405 8.96 -7.68 16.80
CA LEU A 405 8.23 -8.54 15.87
C LEU A 405 9.22 -9.26 14.95
N SER A 406 9.05 -10.57 14.75
CA SER A 406 9.97 -11.40 13.95
C SER A 406 9.30 -12.53 13.17
N HIS A 407 8.00 -12.72 13.34
CA HIS A 407 7.19 -13.72 12.64
C HIS A 407 6.07 -13.02 11.84
N MET A 408 5.21 -13.80 11.18
CA MET A 408 4.14 -13.33 10.30
C MET A 408 4.68 -12.50 9.12
N VAL A 409 5.79 -12.97 8.53
CA VAL A 409 6.36 -12.34 7.33
C VAL A 409 5.46 -12.67 6.13
N PRO A 410 4.77 -11.69 5.52
CA PRO A 410 3.88 -11.94 4.40
C PRO A 410 4.68 -12.04 3.08
N PRO A 411 4.04 -12.33 1.94
CA PRO A 411 4.71 -12.37 0.65
C PRO A 411 5.38 -11.04 0.33
N LYS A 412 6.48 -11.09 -0.44
CA LYS A 412 7.34 -9.93 -0.74
C LYS A 412 6.62 -8.72 -1.35
N ASP A 413 5.45 -8.90 -1.95
CA ASP A 413 4.62 -7.84 -2.53
C ASP A 413 3.69 -7.16 -1.53
N ALA A 414 3.62 -7.66 -0.30
CA ALA A 414 3.02 -7.00 0.85
C ALA A 414 4.06 -6.28 1.73
N ALA A 415 5.35 -6.39 1.41
CA ALA A 415 6.40 -5.65 2.10
C ALA A 415 6.22 -4.14 1.90
N LEU A 416 6.70 -3.35 2.88
CA LEU A 416 6.66 -1.90 2.80
C LEU A 416 7.43 -1.40 1.57
N THR A 417 6.84 -0.42 0.91
CA THR A 417 7.38 0.28 -0.25
C THR A 417 7.86 1.68 0.15
N CYS A 418 8.47 2.41 -0.78
CA CYS A 418 9.04 3.73 -0.48
C CYS A 418 8.01 4.68 0.14
N ARG A 419 6.79 4.71 -0.41
CA ARG A 419 5.68 5.57 0.04
C ARG A 419 5.04 5.15 1.37
N ASP A 420 5.31 3.94 1.85
CA ASP A 420 4.89 3.55 3.20
C ASP A 420 5.67 4.30 4.28
N CYS A 421 6.92 4.70 4.00
CA CYS A 421 7.78 5.40 4.96
C CYS A 421 8.00 6.88 4.60
N HIS A 422 8.11 7.19 3.31
CA HIS A 422 8.48 8.50 2.80
C HIS A 422 7.28 9.26 2.20
N GLY A 423 7.25 10.58 2.41
CA GLY A 423 6.17 11.49 2.04
C GLY A 423 5.32 11.93 3.24
N GLU A 424 4.36 12.81 2.98
CA GLU A 424 3.56 13.52 3.99
C GLU A 424 2.78 12.62 4.95
N ARG A 425 2.49 11.37 4.56
CA ARG A 425 1.72 10.40 5.35
C ARG A 425 2.49 9.11 5.61
N GLY A 426 3.82 9.19 5.64
CA GLY A 426 4.69 8.05 5.96
C GLY A 426 4.44 7.52 7.38
N ARG A 427 4.70 6.22 7.59
CA ARG A 427 4.52 5.52 8.87
C ARG A 427 5.58 5.87 9.92
N LEU A 428 6.65 6.58 9.55
CA LEU A 428 7.78 6.87 10.42
C LEU A 428 7.68 8.27 11.02
N ASP A 429 7.74 8.36 12.35
CA ASP A 429 7.99 9.62 13.05
C ASP A 429 9.49 9.97 12.95
N TRP A 430 9.85 10.64 11.86
CA TRP A 430 11.23 11.00 11.57
C TRP A 430 11.88 11.81 12.69
N LYS A 431 11.13 12.73 13.32
CA LYS A 431 11.63 13.59 14.40
C LYS A 431 11.92 12.77 15.65
N ALA A 432 11.00 11.88 16.06
CA ALA A 432 11.23 10.97 17.18
C ALA A 432 12.40 9.99 16.92
N LEU A 433 12.65 9.65 15.65
CA LEU A 433 13.80 8.81 15.24
C LEU A 433 15.12 9.60 15.12
N GLY A 434 15.13 10.90 15.42
CA GLY A 434 16.32 11.74 15.42
C GLY A 434 16.71 12.32 14.05
N TYR A 435 15.81 12.28 13.06
CA TYR A 435 15.95 12.99 11.80
C TYR A 435 15.26 14.36 11.86
N PRO A 436 15.75 15.40 11.18
CA PRO A 436 15.08 16.69 11.15
C PRO A 436 13.76 16.67 10.36
N ARG A 437 13.66 15.77 9.38
CA ARG A 437 12.50 15.51 8.51
C ARG A 437 12.71 14.18 7.78
N ASP A 438 11.75 13.79 6.95
CA ASP A 438 11.92 12.70 5.99
C ASP A 438 13.24 12.86 5.20
N PRO A 439 14.15 11.87 5.22
CA PRO A 439 15.44 11.93 4.50
C PRO A 439 15.31 12.11 2.99
N LEU A 440 14.17 11.76 2.39
CA LEU A 440 13.89 11.94 0.96
C LEU A 440 13.05 13.19 0.65
N ALA A 441 12.51 13.88 1.67
CA ALA A 441 11.77 15.11 1.45
C ALA A 441 12.69 16.20 0.91
N ARG A 442 12.22 16.88 -0.14
CA ARG A 442 12.86 18.09 -0.63
C ARG A 442 12.65 19.20 0.40
N PRO A 443 13.64 20.08 0.61
CA PRO A 443 13.39 21.30 1.37
C PRO A 443 12.25 22.07 0.71
N ALA A 444 11.30 22.56 1.52
CA ALA A 444 10.32 23.53 1.06
C ALA A 444 11.06 24.74 0.50
N ILE A 445 10.54 25.32 -0.58
CA ILE A 445 11.02 26.60 -1.07
C ILE A 445 10.34 27.66 -0.20
N GLU A 446 11.13 28.42 0.54
CA GLU A 446 10.62 29.61 1.23
C GLU A 446 10.49 30.73 0.19
N HIS A 447 9.26 31.10 -0.13
CA HIS A 447 8.97 32.23 -1.01
C HIS A 447 8.73 33.49 -0.15
N PRO A 448 9.36 34.64 -0.45
CA PRO A 448 9.04 35.88 0.24
C PRO A 448 7.59 36.30 0.00
N ARG A 449 7.08 37.22 0.82
CA ARG A 449 5.80 37.89 0.53
C ARG A 449 5.90 38.61 -0.82
N VAL A 450 4.82 38.59 -1.59
CA VAL A 450 4.80 39.09 -2.97
C VAL A 450 3.84 40.27 -3.07
N ALA A 451 4.31 41.39 -3.59
CA ALA A 451 3.44 42.49 -3.99
C ALA A 451 2.67 42.08 -5.25
N LEU A 452 1.35 41.88 -5.12
CA LEU A 452 0.51 41.53 -6.26
C LEU A 452 0.24 42.76 -7.11
N LYS A 453 0.50 42.69 -8.42
CA LYS A 453 0.40 43.80 -9.36
C LYS A 453 -0.57 43.52 -10.50
N ASP A 454 -1.26 44.56 -10.95
CA ASP A 454 -2.09 44.51 -12.16
C ASP A 454 -1.26 44.67 -13.45
N ALA A 455 -1.92 44.65 -14.60
CA ALA A 455 -1.25 44.77 -15.91
C ALA A 455 -0.52 46.11 -16.13
N SER A 456 -0.85 47.15 -15.37
CA SER A 456 -0.18 48.45 -15.39
C SER A 456 1.00 48.54 -14.42
N GLY A 457 1.26 47.48 -13.64
CA GLY A 457 2.34 47.42 -12.65
C GLY A 457 1.99 48.06 -11.30
N ARG A 458 0.72 48.45 -11.09
CA ARG A 458 0.23 49.00 -9.82
C ARG A 458 -0.18 47.89 -8.85
N ALA A 459 -0.09 48.16 -7.54
CA ALA A 459 -0.53 47.21 -6.52
C ALA A 459 -2.04 46.96 -6.64
N VAL A 460 -2.44 45.69 -6.65
CA VAL A 460 -3.85 45.30 -6.88
C VAL A 460 -4.79 45.76 -5.77
N VAL A 461 -4.27 45.93 -4.55
CA VAL A 461 -5.03 46.47 -3.41
C VAL A 461 -5.36 47.95 -3.56
N GLU A 462 -4.60 48.69 -4.36
CA GLU A 462 -4.81 50.11 -4.65
C GLU A 462 -5.61 50.32 -5.93
N SER A 463 -5.41 49.48 -6.95
CA SER A 463 -6.13 49.60 -8.21
C SER A 463 -7.49 48.93 -8.22
N GLY A 464 -7.68 47.87 -7.44
CA GLY A 464 -8.88 47.04 -7.53
C GLY A 464 -8.94 46.18 -8.79
N GLU A 465 -7.90 46.22 -9.63
CA GLU A 465 -7.86 45.56 -10.94
C GLU A 465 -7.40 44.09 -10.85
N PRO A 466 -7.65 43.26 -11.88
CA PRO A 466 -7.19 41.88 -11.94
C PRO A 466 -5.65 41.74 -11.90
N LEU A 467 -5.20 40.62 -11.32
CA LEU A 467 -3.78 40.25 -11.20
C LEU A 467 -3.12 40.03 -12.57
N SER A 468 -1.96 40.66 -12.78
CA SER A 468 -0.98 40.30 -13.81
C SER A 468 0.13 39.45 -13.20
N THR A 469 0.20 38.19 -13.62
CA THR A 469 1.33 37.32 -13.30
C THR A 469 2.63 37.79 -13.93
N THR A 470 2.58 38.43 -15.09
CA THR A 470 3.77 38.95 -15.77
C THR A 470 4.40 40.06 -14.95
N GLN A 471 3.60 41.02 -14.49
CA GLN A 471 4.09 42.13 -13.67
C GLN A 471 4.42 41.68 -12.24
N THR A 472 3.64 40.77 -11.67
CA THR A 472 3.85 40.29 -10.29
C THR A 472 5.07 39.38 -10.18
N CYS A 473 5.14 38.33 -10.99
CA CYS A 473 6.22 37.35 -10.89
C CYS A 473 7.48 37.80 -11.64
N GLY A 474 7.33 38.67 -12.65
CA GLY A 474 8.42 39.21 -13.46
C GLY A 474 9.43 40.08 -12.70
N GLU A 475 9.07 40.57 -11.51
CA GLU A 475 10.01 41.34 -10.66
C GLU A 475 11.16 40.49 -10.13
N CYS A 476 10.92 39.19 -9.94
CA CYS A 476 11.89 38.25 -9.38
C CYS A 476 12.27 37.13 -10.36
N HIS A 477 11.44 36.84 -11.35
CA HIS A 477 11.68 35.81 -12.35
C HIS A 477 11.85 36.43 -13.74
N ASP A 478 12.96 36.15 -14.42
CA ASP A 478 13.10 36.54 -15.83
C ASP A 478 12.23 35.64 -16.72
N LEU A 479 11.00 36.08 -16.94
CA LEU A 479 10.01 35.37 -17.76
C LEU A 479 10.37 35.38 -19.26
N THR A 480 11.33 36.22 -19.64
CA THR A 480 11.81 36.36 -21.02
C THR A 480 13.05 35.51 -21.31
N GLU A 481 13.71 34.99 -20.26
CA GLU A 481 14.86 34.11 -20.39
C GLU A 481 14.51 32.89 -21.25
N ALA A 482 15.35 32.59 -22.25
CA ALA A 482 15.14 31.44 -23.14
C ALA A 482 15.01 30.11 -22.36
N ARG A 483 15.68 29.99 -21.21
CA ARG A 483 15.61 28.83 -20.31
C ARG A 483 14.28 28.77 -19.55
N PHE A 484 13.76 29.90 -19.08
CA PHE A 484 12.44 29.97 -18.45
C PHE A 484 11.35 29.60 -19.46
N ALA A 485 11.38 30.21 -20.65
CA ALA A 485 10.47 29.88 -21.73
C ALA A 485 10.55 28.38 -22.09
N ALA A 486 11.75 27.84 -22.27
CA ALA A 486 11.95 26.41 -22.57
C ALA A 486 11.37 25.44 -21.52
N THR A 487 11.40 25.81 -20.24
CA THR A 487 10.88 24.96 -19.15
C THR A 487 9.38 25.11 -18.92
N HIS A 488 8.76 26.16 -19.46
CA HIS A 488 7.33 26.45 -19.31
C HIS A 488 6.54 26.32 -20.65
N ARG A 489 7.23 26.00 -21.76
CA ARG A 489 6.66 25.89 -23.12
C ARG A 489 5.65 24.75 -23.36
N LEU A 490 5.58 23.66 -22.57
CA LEU A 490 4.67 22.50 -22.87
C LEU A 490 3.24 22.93 -23.11
N HIS A 491 2.78 23.85 -22.28
CA HIS A 491 1.40 24.33 -22.26
C HIS A 491 1.24 25.57 -23.13
N GLY A 492 2.35 26.29 -23.35
CA GLY A 492 2.43 27.51 -24.12
C GLY A 492 2.33 27.35 -25.63
N ASP A 493 2.92 26.29 -26.18
CA ASP A 493 2.98 26.07 -27.63
C ASP A 493 1.77 25.27 -28.16
N LEU A 494 0.78 24.98 -27.29
CA LEU A 494 -0.42 24.25 -27.67
C LEU A 494 -1.38 25.16 -28.46
N ALA A 495 -1.55 24.88 -29.75
CA ALA A 495 -2.60 25.48 -30.55
C ALA A 495 -3.98 25.05 -30.02
N LEU A 496 -4.66 25.95 -29.29
CA LEU A 496 -5.97 25.70 -28.69
C LEU A 496 -7.01 25.17 -29.68
N GLU A 497 -7.00 25.69 -30.90
CA GLU A 497 -7.95 25.32 -31.93
C GLU A 497 -7.74 23.89 -32.44
N ALA A 498 -6.53 23.36 -32.30
CA ALA A 498 -6.23 21.96 -32.60
C ALA A 498 -6.66 21.01 -31.46
N LEU A 499 -7.00 21.53 -30.27
CA LEU A 499 -7.43 20.70 -29.14
C LEU A 499 -8.93 20.37 -29.25
N PRO A 500 -9.34 19.17 -28.80
CA PRO A 500 -10.75 18.85 -28.59
C PRO A 500 -11.42 19.92 -27.70
N PRO A 501 -12.71 20.27 -27.94
CA PRO A 501 -13.41 21.32 -27.20
C PRO A 501 -13.29 21.20 -25.68
N GLU A 502 -13.35 19.97 -25.14
CA GLU A 502 -13.24 19.69 -23.72
C GLU A 502 -11.86 20.04 -23.15
N ARG A 503 -10.79 19.84 -23.92
CA ARG A 503 -9.42 20.16 -23.52
C ARG A 503 -9.11 21.65 -23.69
N ARG A 504 -9.74 22.28 -24.67
CA ARG A 504 -9.65 23.73 -24.90
C ARG A 504 -10.14 24.51 -23.69
N ALA A 505 -11.27 24.12 -23.09
CA ALA A 505 -11.81 24.79 -21.90
C ALA A 505 -10.83 24.80 -20.71
N LEU A 506 -10.07 23.72 -20.51
CA LEU A 506 -9.08 23.63 -19.42
C LEU A 506 -7.84 24.50 -19.70
N LEU A 507 -7.37 24.51 -20.96
CA LEU A 507 -6.10 25.13 -21.36
C LEU A 507 -6.23 26.54 -21.95
N ARG A 508 -7.46 27.06 -22.14
CA ARG A 508 -7.71 28.40 -22.70
C ARG A 508 -6.98 29.50 -21.93
N TRP A 509 -6.84 29.34 -20.61
CA TRP A 509 -6.14 30.29 -19.72
C TRP A 509 -5.15 29.56 -18.80
N GLY A 510 -4.51 28.50 -19.32
CA GLY A 510 -3.40 27.80 -18.65
C GLY A 510 -2.08 28.55 -18.86
N PRO A 511 -0.93 28.04 -18.37
CA PRO A 511 0.36 28.68 -18.56
C PRO A 511 0.67 28.82 -20.07
N ARG A 512 0.76 30.06 -20.58
CA ARG A 512 1.29 30.41 -21.90
C ARG A 512 2.39 31.49 -21.84
N PRO A 513 3.44 31.43 -22.66
CA PRO A 513 4.35 32.55 -22.81
C PRO A 513 3.56 33.77 -23.29
N ALA A 514 3.85 34.92 -22.71
CA ALA A 514 3.28 36.19 -23.13
C ALA A 514 3.57 36.40 -24.62
N GLY A 515 2.53 36.64 -25.43
CA GLY A 515 2.73 37.16 -26.80
C GLY A 515 1.88 36.60 -27.94
N ALA A 516 1.02 35.57 -27.75
CA ALA A 516 0.23 35.05 -28.88
C ALA A 516 -1.21 35.61 -28.98
N SER A 517 -1.77 36.19 -27.93
CA SER A 517 -3.17 36.68 -27.91
C SER A 517 -3.49 37.79 -26.90
N GLY A 518 -2.50 38.35 -26.19
CA GLY A 518 -2.74 39.28 -25.06
C GLY A 518 -3.18 38.59 -23.75
N GLU A 519 -3.19 37.24 -23.71
CA GLU A 519 -3.56 36.44 -22.52
C GLU A 519 -2.31 36.03 -21.70
N GLU A 520 -2.35 36.13 -20.37
CA GLU A 520 -1.23 35.82 -19.47
C GLU A 520 -1.21 34.37 -18.94
N SER A 521 0.00 33.90 -18.57
CA SER A 521 0.22 32.61 -17.89
C SER A 521 -0.31 32.58 -16.46
N ASN A 522 -1.25 31.69 -16.15
CA ASN A 522 -1.58 31.45 -14.75
C ASN A 522 -0.58 30.48 -14.07
N CYS A 523 0.55 31.00 -13.60
CA CYS A 523 1.58 30.25 -12.86
C CYS A 523 1.06 29.61 -11.56
N LEU A 524 0.05 30.22 -10.95
CA LEU A 524 -0.52 29.79 -9.65
C LEU A 524 -1.20 28.41 -9.75
N LEU A 525 -1.66 28.00 -10.94
CA LEU A 525 -2.24 26.68 -11.14
C LEU A 525 -1.28 25.52 -10.81
N CYS A 526 0.01 25.74 -11.03
CA CYS A 526 1.04 24.72 -10.88
C CYS A 526 1.85 24.88 -9.59
N HIS A 527 2.03 26.12 -9.13
CA HIS A 527 2.92 26.45 -8.02
C HIS A 527 2.19 26.68 -6.69
N LEU A 528 0.89 26.94 -6.70
CA LEU A 528 0.15 27.10 -5.46
C LEU A 528 -0.15 25.74 -4.82
N ALA A 529 0.04 25.64 -3.51
CA ALA A 529 -0.28 24.43 -2.75
C ALA A 529 -1.74 23.98 -2.91
N ALA A 530 -2.67 24.93 -3.08
CA ALA A 530 -4.10 24.68 -3.25
C ALA A 530 -4.76 25.75 -4.15
N ALA A 531 -4.62 25.59 -5.47
CA ALA A 531 -5.28 26.45 -6.46
C ALA A 531 -6.80 26.24 -6.46
N ASP A 532 -7.58 27.33 -6.40
CA ASP A 532 -9.05 27.26 -6.50
C ASP A 532 -9.51 27.19 -7.96
N HIS A 533 -9.54 25.97 -8.50
CA HIS A 533 -10.00 25.71 -9.86
C HIS A 533 -11.48 26.04 -10.07
N ALA A 534 -12.32 25.97 -9.03
CA ALA A 534 -13.74 26.24 -9.13
C ALA A 534 -14.02 27.74 -9.23
N ALA A 535 -13.37 28.56 -8.40
CA ALA A 535 -13.41 30.01 -8.49
C ALA A 535 -12.88 30.51 -9.83
N ARG A 536 -11.74 29.95 -10.30
CA ARG A 536 -11.24 30.22 -11.66
C ARG A 536 -12.27 29.87 -12.72
N GLY A 537 -12.91 28.70 -12.63
CA GLY A 537 -13.94 28.27 -13.58
C GLY A 537 -15.13 29.23 -13.65
N ARG A 538 -15.59 29.74 -12.50
CA ARG A 538 -16.65 30.77 -12.43
C ARG A 538 -16.22 32.07 -13.08
N ALA A 539 -15.01 32.56 -12.81
CA ALA A 539 -14.48 33.76 -13.44
C ALA A 539 -14.42 33.63 -14.97
N LEU A 540 -14.00 32.46 -15.48
CA LEU A 540 -13.94 32.20 -16.92
C LEU A 540 -15.31 32.15 -17.61
N ALA A 541 -16.37 31.84 -16.86
CA ALA A 541 -17.73 31.78 -17.35
C ALA A 541 -18.50 33.10 -17.17
N SER A 542 -17.94 34.07 -16.43
CA SER A 542 -18.59 35.36 -16.18
C SER A 542 -18.28 36.39 -17.26
N ALA A 543 -18.87 37.57 -17.13
CA ALA A 543 -18.56 38.72 -17.98
C ALA A 543 -17.15 39.30 -17.74
N GLN A 544 -16.39 38.80 -16.76
CA GLN A 544 -15.07 39.31 -16.37
C GLN A 544 -13.98 38.21 -16.33
N PRO A 545 -13.66 37.58 -17.48
CA PRO A 545 -12.70 36.46 -17.54
C PRO A 545 -11.26 36.82 -17.12
N ALA A 546 -10.91 38.11 -17.13
CA ALA A 546 -9.62 38.62 -16.66
C ALA A 546 -9.35 38.29 -15.17
N TRP A 547 -10.39 38.15 -14.34
CA TRP A 547 -10.25 37.77 -12.92
C TRP A 547 -9.85 36.31 -12.70
N SER A 548 -9.81 35.48 -13.75
CA SER A 548 -9.55 34.04 -13.62
C SER A 548 -8.21 33.70 -12.97
N ILE A 549 -7.20 34.55 -13.13
CA ILE A 549 -5.90 34.39 -12.46
C ILE A 549 -6.06 34.68 -10.96
N ALA A 550 -6.54 35.87 -10.61
CA ALA A 550 -6.75 36.28 -9.22
C ALA A 550 -7.72 35.34 -8.46
N ALA A 551 -8.80 34.89 -9.09
CA ALA A 551 -9.77 33.95 -8.53
C ALA A 551 -9.14 32.62 -8.11
N THR A 552 -7.98 32.25 -8.66
CA THR A 552 -7.22 31.05 -8.25
C THR A 552 -6.76 31.14 -6.79
N LEU A 553 -6.64 32.36 -6.24
CA LEU A 553 -6.24 32.65 -4.85
C LEU A 553 -7.42 32.67 -3.87
N ALA A 554 -8.66 32.45 -4.32
CA ALA A 554 -9.86 32.57 -3.48
C ALA A 554 -9.82 31.64 -2.26
N ALA A 555 -9.33 30.40 -2.42
CA ALA A 555 -9.18 29.43 -1.32
C ALA A 555 -8.20 29.87 -0.22
N LEU A 556 -7.31 30.81 -0.52
CA LEU A 556 -6.37 31.40 0.46
C LEU A 556 -6.96 32.61 1.19
N GLY A 557 -8.17 33.04 0.84
CA GLY A 557 -8.76 34.24 1.40
C GLY A 557 -8.06 35.53 0.97
N VAL A 558 -7.41 35.53 -0.19
CA VAL A 558 -6.81 36.75 -0.78
C VAL A 558 -7.82 37.50 -1.66
N VAL A 559 -8.74 36.77 -2.27
CA VAL A 559 -9.80 37.28 -3.16
C VAL A 559 -11.15 36.77 -2.68
N GLU A 560 -12.20 37.55 -2.85
CA GLU A 560 -13.59 37.18 -2.55
C GLU A 560 -14.55 37.37 -3.71
N PRO A 561 -15.67 36.62 -3.76
CA PRO A 561 -16.73 36.87 -4.74
C PRO A 561 -17.44 38.19 -4.44
N LEU A 562 -17.67 39.01 -5.47
CA LEU A 562 -18.45 40.25 -5.41
C LEU A 562 -19.50 40.26 -6.53
N GLY A 563 -20.74 39.88 -6.21
CA GLY A 563 -21.79 39.68 -7.21
C GLY A 563 -21.39 38.62 -8.26
N GLU A 564 -21.43 38.99 -9.54
CA GLU A 564 -20.96 38.15 -10.67
C GLU A 564 -19.43 38.22 -10.90
N GLY A 565 -18.71 38.98 -10.07
CA GLY A 565 -17.27 39.24 -10.18
C GLY A 565 -16.47 38.85 -8.93
N PHE A 566 -15.28 39.43 -8.80
CA PHE A 566 -14.33 39.16 -7.71
C PHE A 566 -13.72 40.48 -7.21
N GLY A 567 -13.21 40.48 -5.97
CA GLY A 567 -12.49 41.61 -5.39
C GLY A 567 -11.43 41.19 -4.38
N TRP A 568 -10.50 42.11 -4.10
CA TRP A 568 -9.37 41.88 -3.20
C TRP A 568 -9.75 42.04 -1.73
N ARG A 569 -9.31 41.10 -0.89
CA ARG A 569 -9.46 41.22 0.57
C ARG A 569 -8.27 41.98 1.15
N ALA A 570 -8.45 43.26 1.48
CA ALA A 570 -7.37 44.11 2.02
C ALA A 570 -6.65 43.49 3.24
N ALA A 571 -7.38 42.78 4.12
CA ALA A 571 -6.80 42.13 5.29
C ALA A 571 -5.80 40.98 4.99
N ALA A 572 -5.74 40.49 3.74
CA ALA A 572 -4.79 39.46 3.34
C ALA A 572 -3.38 40.02 3.07
N PHE A 573 -3.25 41.34 2.97
CA PHE A 573 -2.01 42.05 2.62
C PHE A 573 -1.42 42.71 3.87
N ASP A 574 -0.08 42.87 3.90
CA ASP A 574 0.58 43.72 4.90
C ASP A 574 0.53 45.21 4.55
N GLY A 575 1.15 46.03 5.41
CA GLY A 575 1.24 47.48 5.25
C GLY A 575 2.04 47.94 4.02
N GLU A 576 2.71 47.03 3.30
CA GLU A 576 3.39 47.29 2.02
C GLU A 576 2.60 46.73 0.83
N GLY A 577 1.39 46.21 1.04
CA GLY A 577 0.56 45.63 -0.02
C GLY A 577 1.05 44.28 -0.52
N ALA A 578 1.87 43.57 0.26
CA ALA A 578 2.39 42.24 -0.07
C ALA A 578 1.63 41.13 0.66
N VAL A 579 1.57 39.94 0.04
CA VAL A 579 0.87 38.76 0.57
C VAL A 579 1.78 37.54 0.62
N ALA A 580 1.62 36.74 1.67
CA ALA A 580 2.29 35.44 1.77
C ALA A 580 1.54 34.40 0.92
N LEU A 581 2.19 33.90 -0.12
CA LEU A 581 1.64 32.82 -0.96
C LEU A 581 2.39 31.51 -0.68
N PRO A 582 1.69 30.38 -0.44
CA PRO A 582 2.30 29.07 -0.25
C PRO A 582 2.72 28.49 -1.62
N LEU A 583 3.73 29.10 -2.23
CA LEU A 583 4.30 28.71 -3.52
C LEU A 583 5.36 27.62 -3.33
N ASP A 584 5.33 26.61 -4.20
CA ASP A 584 6.27 25.49 -4.17
C ASP A 584 6.52 24.97 -5.60
N ARG A 585 7.37 23.94 -5.71
CA ARG A 585 7.51 23.14 -6.93
C ARG A 585 6.18 22.50 -7.31
N THR A 586 6.05 22.14 -8.58
CA THR A 586 4.85 21.48 -9.08
C THR A 586 4.54 20.19 -8.31
N ARG A 587 3.30 20.09 -7.83
CA ARG A 587 2.80 18.95 -7.07
C ARG A 587 1.93 18.06 -7.93
N GLU A 588 1.87 16.79 -7.57
CA GLU A 588 1.06 15.78 -8.25
C GLU A 588 -0.43 16.16 -8.30
N ALA A 589 -0.96 16.72 -7.21
CA ALA A 589 -2.34 17.18 -7.14
C ALA A 589 -2.64 18.33 -8.12
N SER A 590 -1.70 19.29 -8.27
CA SER A 590 -1.83 20.40 -9.21
C SER A 590 -1.89 19.90 -10.66
N CYS A 591 -1.05 18.91 -11.01
CA CYS A 591 -1.12 18.28 -12.32
C CYS A 591 -2.42 17.49 -12.52
N GLY A 592 -2.88 16.78 -11.49
CA GLY A 592 -4.10 15.96 -11.52
C GLY A 592 -5.41 16.73 -11.71
N ALA A 593 -5.41 18.05 -11.49
CA ALA A 593 -6.58 18.88 -11.80
C ALA A 593 -6.92 18.90 -13.31
N CYS A 594 -5.93 18.68 -14.17
CA CYS A 594 -6.09 18.74 -15.64
C CYS A 594 -5.68 17.43 -16.35
N HIS A 595 -4.74 16.67 -15.79
CA HIS A 595 -4.10 15.53 -16.45
C HIS A 595 -4.68 14.16 -16.09
N GLY A 596 -5.75 14.11 -15.30
CA GLY A 596 -6.38 12.87 -14.86
C GLY A 596 -6.17 12.60 -13.38
N LEU A 597 -6.69 11.47 -12.92
CA LEU A 597 -6.70 11.09 -11.54
C LEU A 597 -5.27 10.84 -11.04
N VAL A 598 -4.86 11.68 -10.11
CA VAL A 598 -3.62 11.57 -9.38
C VAL A 598 -3.95 11.43 -7.90
N ASP A 599 -3.43 10.39 -7.26
CA ASP A 599 -3.66 10.13 -5.84
C ASP A 599 -2.35 9.73 -5.16
N ASN A 600 -1.93 10.57 -4.21
CA ASN A 600 -0.78 10.34 -3.35
C ASN A 600 -1.18 9.94 -1.92
N GLY A 601 -2.47 9.68 -1.67
CA GLY A 601 -3.03 9.39 -0.36
C GLY A 601 -2.85 7.92 0.07
N THR A 602 -3.17 7.65 1.33
CA THR A 602 -3.20 6.30 1.93
C THR A 602 -4.61 5.73 2.04
N ALA A 603 -5.64 6.56 1.82
CA ALA A 603 -7.02 6.11 1.81
C ALA A 603 -7.27 5.25 0.56
N PRO A 604 -8.04 4.16 0.65
CA PRO A 604 -8.38 3.32 -0.51
C PRO A 604 -8.84 4.17 -1.70
N LEU A 605 -8.11 4.10 -2.81
CA LEU A 605 -8.40 4.89 -4.00
C LEU A 605 -9.86 4.70 -4.46
N ARG A 606 -10.58 5.81 -4.60
CA ARG A 606 -11.92 5.87 -5.18
C ARG A 606 -11.84 6.51 -6.57
N VAL A 607 -12.68 6.04 -7.48
CA VAL A 607 -12.80 6.61 -8.83
C VAL A 607 -14.26 6.88 -9.10
N ALA A 608 -14.57 8.10 -9.49
CA ALA A 608 -15.88 8.49 -10.01
C ALA A 608 -15.79 8.63 -11.53
N PHE A 609 -16.73 8.02 -12.23
CA PHE A 609 -16.83 8.14 -13.68
C PHE A 609 -17.73 9.30 -14.09
N GLY A 610 -17.51 9.86 -15.28
CA GLY A 610 -18.28 11.01 -15.78
C GLY A 610 -17.89 12.35 -15.14
N GLY A 611 -16.81 12.39 -14.36
CA GLY A 611 -16.25 13.60 -13.77
C GLY A 611 -15.25 14.34 -14.68
N PRO A 612 -14.53 15.35 -14.13
CA PRO A 612 -13.58 16.17 -14.89
C PRO A 612 -12.26 15.44 -15.25
N GLN A 613 -12.07 14.20 -14.78
CA GLN A 613 -10.83 13.43 -14.91
C GLN A 613 -10.65 12.79 -16.30
N TRP A 614 -10.68 13.63 -17.33
CA TRP A 614 -10.75 13.23 -18.74
C TRP A 614 -9.69 12.21 -19.20
N VAL A 615 -8.43 12.38 -18.80
CA VAL A 615 -7.37 11.46 -19.23
C VAL A 615 -7.63 10.08 -18.65
N THR A 616 -7.99 10.00 -17.37
CA THR A 616 -8.39 8.76 -16.71
C THR A 616 -9.63 8.17 -17.37
N GLU A 617 -10.63 8.98 -17.69
CA GLU A 617 -11.84 8.55 -18.40
C GLU A 617 -11.55 7.94 -19.77
N THR A 618 -10.64 8.54 -20.55
CA THR A 618 -10.35 8.10 -21.92
C THR A 618 -9.28 7.05 -22.03
N THR A 619 -8.50 6.79 -20.98
CA THR A 619 -7.38 5.85 -21.04
C THR A 619 -7.36 4.84 -19.89
N GLY A 620 -8.12 5.06 -18.83
CA GLY A 620 -8.03 4.29 -17.59
C GLY A 620 -6.74 4.53 -16.80
N GLN A 621 -5.89 5.48 -17.20
CA GLN A 621 -4.66 5.81 -16.50
C GLN A 621 -4.94 6.46 -15.15
N VAL A 622 -4.24 5.99 -14.12
CA VAL A 622 -4.27 6.54 -12.77
C VAL A 622 -2.83 6.65 -12.29
N PHE A 623 -2.44 7.83 -11.83
CA PHE A 623 -1.13 8.01 -11.21
C PHE A 623 -1.25 7.89 -9.69
N SER A 624 -1.04 6.68 -9.18
CA SER A 624 -1.08 6.43 -7.74
C SER A 624 -0.07 5.35 -7.34
N TRP A 625 0.51 5.51 -6.16
CA TRP A 625 1.46 4.55 -5.60
C TRP A 625 0.77 3.31 -5.01
N GLN A 626 -0.53 3.41 -4.71
CA GLN A 626 -1.27 2.37 -4.03
C GLN A 626 -1.31 1.10 -4.87
N PRO A 627 -1.14 -0.10 -4.28
CA PRO A 627 -1.49 -1.36 -4.93
C PRO A 627 -2.95 -1.34 -5.40
N VAL A 628 -3.20 -1.78 -6.64
CA VAL A 628 -4.54 -1.78 -7.25
C VAL A 628 -5.55 -2.52 -6.37
N ARG A 629 -5.15 -3.63 -5.75
CA ARG A 629 -5.97 -4.41 -4.80
C ARG A 629 -6.45 -3.65 -3.56
N LEU A 630 -5.77 -2.57 -3.16
CA LEU A 630 -6.14 -1.78 -1.98
C LEU A 630 -7.12 -0.64 -2.30
N SER A 631 -7.49 -0.46 -3.58
CA SER A 631 -8.50 0.52 -3.97
C SER A 631 -9.89 0.18 -3.40
N ALA A 632 -10.77 1.18 -3.34
CA ALA A 632 -12.17 1.02 -2.97
C ALA A 632 -13.05 0.44 -4.12
N LEU A 633 -12.43 0.01 -5.23
CA LEU A 633 -13.13 -0.46 -6.43
C LEU A 633 -13.46 -1.96 -6.34
N ASN A 634 -14.57 -2.39 -6.94
CA ASN A 634 -14.84 -3.81 -7.14
C ASN A 634 -14.12 -4.28 -8.40
N LEU A 635 -13.05 -5.06 -8.21
CA LEU A 635 -12.19 -5.53 -9.28
C LEU A 635 -12.28 -7.05 -9.41
N LEU A 636 -12.35 -7.55 -10.64
CA LEU A 636 -12.22 -8.97 -10.91
C LEU A 636 -10.83 -9.44 -10.42
N ARG A 637 -10.81 -10.53 -9.63
CA ARG A 637 -9.57 -11.09 -9.03
C ARG A 637 -8.74 -10.06 -8.26
N LYS A 638 -9.41 -9.17 -7.50
CA LYS A 638 -8.80 -8.06 -6.76
C LYS A 638 -7.55 -8.46 -5.97
N ASP A 639 -7.59 -9.58 -5.25
CA ASP A 639 -6.47 -10.08 -4.45
C ASP A 639 -5.18 -10.37 -5.23
N GLU A 640 -5.28 -10.66 -6.52
CA GLU A 640 -4.15 -10.93 -7.41
C GLU A 640 -3.52 -9.63 -7.96
N GLN A 641 -4.22 -8.49 -7.87
CA GLN A 641 -3.79 -7.21 -8.46
C GLN A 641 -2.82 -6.46 -7.53
N ARG A 642 -1.64 -7.05 -7.34
CA ARG A 642 -0.61 -6.61 -6.38
C ARG A 642 0.27 -5.46 -6.87
N GLN A 643 0.25 -5.15 -8.17
CA GLN A 643 0.99 -4.01 -8.72
C GLN A 643 0.42 -2.67 -8.23
N PRO A 644 1.26 -1.61 -8.12
CA PRO A 644 0.75 -0.27 -7.96
C PRO A 644 -0.06 0.16 -9.18
N TRP A 645 -0.89 1.19 -9.04
CA TRP A 645 -1.50 1.87 -10.18
C TRP A 645 -0.41 2.44 -11.10
N ASP A 646 0.63 3.05 -10.55
CA ASP A 646 1.83 3.45 -11.28
C ASP A 646 3.11 3.24 -10.43
N LEU A 647 4.08 2.51 -10.97
CA LEU A 647 5.34 2.22 -10.30
C LEU A 647 6.15 3.49 -9.99
N HIS A 648 6.10 4.51 -10.85
CA HIS A 648 6.85 5.74 -10.65
C HIS A 648 6.34 6.49 -9.42
N ALA A 649 5.01 6.57 -9.25
CA ALA A 649 4.39 7.11 -8.05
C ALA A 649 4.84 6.36 -6.77
N GLN A 650 4.90 5.02 -6.84
CA GLN A 650 5.41 4.17 -5.74
C GLN A 650 6.89 4.41 -5.45
N ARG A 651 7.70 4.78 -6.45
CA ARG A 651 9.12 5.10 -6.30
C ARG A 651 9.41 6.58 -6.02
N LEU A 652 8.39 7.34 -5.60
CA LEU A 652 8.49 8.77 -5.24
C LEU A 652 8.95 9.65 -6.41
N VAL A 653 8.76 9.20 -7.66
CA VAL A 653 8.94 10.04 -8.85
C VAL A 653 7.71 10.93 -8.97
N THR A 654 7.91 12.24 -8.97
CA THR A 654 6.82 13.21 -9.08
C THR A 654 6.53 13.55 -10.54
N CYS A 655 5.41 14.22 -10.83
CA CYS A 655 5.10 14.67 -12.19
C CYS A 655 6.24 15.54 -12.75
N GLY A 656 6.78 16.46 -11.94
CA GLY A 656 7.90 17.34 -12.32
C GLY A 656 9.23 16.63 -12.57
N ASP A 657 9.42 15.40 -12.08
CA ASP A 657 10.63 14.61 -12.32
C ASP A 657 10.68 14.01 -13.74
N CYS A 658 9.51 13.92 -14.40
CA CYS A 658 9.38 13.47 -15.79
C CYS A 658 8.98 14.63 -16.73
N HIS A 659 8.07 15.48 -16.26
CA HIS A 659 7.54 16.66 -16.93
C HIS A 659 8.24 17.92 -16.39
N TYR A 660 9.44 18.18 -16.94
CA TYR A 660 10.36 19.32 -16.68
C TYR A 660 11.35 19.20 -15.52
N THR A 661 12.55 18.69 -15.82
CA THR A 661 13.68 18.71 -14.87
C THR A 661 15.03 18.90 -15.57
N ALA A 662 15.87 19.79 -15.02
CA ALA A 662 17.31 19.80 -15.30
C ALA A 662 17.99 18.69 -14.47
N GLY A 663 18.61 17.72 -15.13
CA GLY A 663 19.27 16.59 -14.46
C GLY A 663 18.34 15.47 -13.93
N ARG A 664 18.95 14.36 -13.52
CA ARG A 664 18.25 13.14 -13.10
C ARG A 664 17.77 13.22 -11.64
N PRO A 665 16.57 12.70 -11.29
CA PRO A 665 16.13 12.61 -9.90
C PRO A 665 17.11 11.82 -9.04
N ARG A 666 17.51 12.40 -7.88
CA ARG A 666 18.43 11.74 -6.93
C ARG A 666 17.89 10.40 -6.44
N GLN A 667 16.57 10.23 -6.40
CA GLN A 667 15.96 9.00 -5.93
C GLN A 667 16.07 7.83 -6.92
N LEU A 668 16.50 8.01 -8.19
CA LEU A 668 16.58 6.94 -9.20
C LEU A 668 17.97 6.31 -9.32
N GLU A 669 18.03 4.99 -9.53
CA GLU A 669 19.27 4.18 -9.41
C GLU A 669 19.99 3.87 -10.75
N GLY A 670 21.32 3.92 -10.80
CA GLY A 670 22.16 3.33 -11.86
C GLY A 670 22.87 4.30 -12.82
N ARG A 671 23.79 3.80 -13.65
CA ARG A 671 24.50 4.56 -14.71
C ARG A 671 23.63 4.63 -15.99
N ALA A 672 22.69 5.58 -16.06
CA ALA A 672 22.18 5.99 -17.36
C ALA A 672 23.25 6.86 -18.04
N PRO A 673 23.47 6.78 -19.37
CA PRO A 673 24.41 7.67 -20.03
C PRO A 673 24.00 9.13 -19.78
N ALA A 674 24.92 9.93 -19.24
CA ALA A 674 24.70 11.34 -18.90
C ALA A 674 24.34 12.22 -20.12
N THR A 675 24.44 11.67 -21.33
CA THR A 675 24.37 12.38 -22.60
C THR A 675 22.97 12.48 -23.22
N LEU A 676 21.95 11.78 -22.69
CA LEU A 676 20.56 11.99 -23.12
C LEU A 676 19.93 13.10 -22.26
N GLU A 677 20.43 14.32 -22.44
CA GLU A 677 19.77 15.52 -21.92
C GLU A 677 18.40 15.65 -22.59
N ALA A 678 17.38 16.00 -21.80
CA ALA A 678 16.12 16.42 -22.40
C ALA A 678 16.43 17.68 -23.21
N GLN A 679 16.15 17.66 -24.51
CA GLN A 679 16.13 18.91 -25.27
C GLN A 679 15.06 19.81 -24.65
N SER A 680 15.40 21.08 -24.48
CA SER A 680 14.52 22.11 -23.94
C SER A 680 13.12 22.02 -24.57
N GLY A 681 12.10 21.73 -23.76
CA GLY A 681 10.70 21.62 -24.21
C GLY A 681 10.17 20.20 -24.46
N GLU A 682 11.01 19.15 -24.42
CA GLU A 682 10.56 17.76 -24.57
C GLU A 682 10.34 17.03 -23.23
N ARG A 683 9.36 16.10 -23.19
CA ARG A 683 9.16 15.18 -22.06
C ARG A 683 10.36 14.23 -21.93
N ARG A 684 10.83 13.96 -20.71
CA ARG A 684 11.85 12.92 -20.48
C ARG A 684 11.33 11.58 -21.01
N ARG A 685 12.21 10.83 -21.66
CA ARG A 685 11.93 9.48 -22.16
C ARG A 685 12.34 8.45 -21.11
N CYS A 686 11.85 7.21 -21.23
CA CYS A 686 12.25 6.12 -20.34
C CYS A 686 13.78 5.97 -20.27
N GLN A 687 14.46 6.12 -21.40
CA GLN A 687 15.93 6.02 -21.52
C GLN A 687 16.68 7.14 -20.78
N SER A 688 16.03 8.27 -20.47
CA SER A 688 16.63 9.36 -19.68
C SER A 688 16.93 8.93 -18.23
N CYS A 689 16.30 7.85 -17.75
CA CYS A 689 16.51 7.31 -16.40
C CYS A 689 16.82 5.82 -16.36
N HIS A 690 16.39 5.04 -17.37
CA HIS A 690 16.52 3.59 -17.42
C HIS A 690 17.59 3.15 -18.42
N SER A 691 18.48 2.25 -17.99
CA SER A 691 19.43 1.59 -18.89
C SER A 691 18.72 0.55 -19.75
N LEU A 692 18.97 0.58 -21.07
CA LEU A 692 18.57 -0.51 -21.96
C LEU A 692 19.46 -1.75 -21.80
N LYS A 693 20.72 -1.56 -21.41
CA LYS A 693 21.75 -2.60 -21.34
C LYS A 693 21.61 -3.42 -20.05
N GLY A 694 21.64 -4.75 -20.20
CA GLY A 694 21.76 -5.72 -19.10
C GLY A 694 20.44 -6.10 -18.39
N LEU A 695 19.40 -5.27 -18.48
CA LEU A 695 18.09 -5.51 -17.83
C LEU A 695 17.11 -6.34 -18.69
N HIS A 696 17.22 -6.27 -20.02
CA HIS A 696 16.29 -6.90 -20.97
C HIS A 696 16.85 -8.15 -21.65
N ARG A 697 17.73 -8.91 -20.99
CA ARG A 697 18.41 -10.09 -21.58
C ARG A 697 17.45 -11.14 -22.15
N TRP A 698 16.21 -11.19 -21.65
CA TRP A 698 15.16 -12.08 -22.13
C TRP A 698 14.61 -11.70 -23.51
N LEU A 699 14.73 -10.42 -23.91
CA LEU A 699 14.14 -9.88 -25.14
C LEU A 699 15.07 -10.14 -26.34
N PRO A 700 14.65 -10.89 -27.36
CA PRO A 700 15.42 -11.07 -28.60
C PRO A 700 15.52 -9.77 -29.40
N ALA A 701 16.57 -9.61 -30.21
CA ALA A 701 16.74 -8.47 -31.13
C ALA A 701 16.44 -7.10 -30.46
N GLN A 702 17.07 -6.84 -29.30
CA GLN A 702 16.78 -5.68 -28.45
C GLN A 702 16.84 -4.34 -29.21
N ALA A 703 17.83 -4.16 -30.09
CA ALA A 703 17.99 -2.94 -30.87
C ALA A 703 16.76 -2.66 -31.76
N THR A 704 16.27 -3.68 -32.47
CA THR A 704 15.06 -3.57 -33.31
C THR A 704 13.82 -3.27 -32.48
N HIS A 705 13.67 -3.95 -31.34
CA HIS A 705 12.54 -3.71 -30.44
C HIS A 705 12.54 -2.27 -29.91
N PHE A 706 13.67 -1.77 -29.40
CA PHE A 706 13.73 -0.40 -28.87
C PHE A 706 13.59 0.69 -29.94
N ALA A 707 13.88 0.35 -31.21
CA ALA A 707 13.63 1.23 -32.34
C ALA A 707 12.15 1.28 -32.76
N GLN A 708 11.41 0.17 -32.62
CA GLN A 708 10.07 0.00 -33.20
C GLN A 708 8.93 -0.08 -32.17
N VAL A 709 9.23 -0.33 -30.91
CA VAL A 709 8.24 -0.58 -29.85
C VAL A 709 8.50 0.37 -28.69
N ALA A 710 7.46 1.13 -28.31
CA ALA A 710 7.53 1.99 -27.13
C ALA A 710 7.64 1.15 -25.86
N CYS A 711 8.37 1.62 -24.85
CA CYS A 711 8.55 0.89 -23.59
C CYS A 711 7.19 0.55 -22.95
N GLU A 712 6.24 1.47 -23.04
CA GLU A 712 4.89 1.36 -22.50
C GLU A 712 4.11 0.20 -23.12
N ALA A 713 4.39 -0.21 -24.36
CA ALA A 713 3.70 -1.35 -24.98
C ALA A 713 3.95 -2.66 -24.21
N CYS A 714 5.13 -2.80 -23.58
CA CYS A 714 5.46 -3.93 -22.72
C CYS A 714 5.12 -3.65 -21.25
N HIS A 715 5.32 -2.40 -20.79
CA HIS A 715 5.23 -2.03 -19.38
C HIS A 715 3.82 -1.59 -18.92
N VAL A 716 2.90 -1.34 -19.86
CA VAL A 716 1.47 -1.03 -19.64
C VAL A 716 0.60 -2.03 -20.41
N ALA A 717 0.93 -3.32 -20.30
CA ALA A 717 0.27 -4.38 -21.06
C ALA A 717 -1.22 -4.59 -20.72
N ARG A 718 -1.67 -4.08 -19.56
CA ARG A 718 -3.07 -4.12 -19.13
C ARG A 718 -3.36 -2.90 -18.26
N VAL A 719 -4.52 -2.29 -18.45
CA VAL A 719 -5.04 -1.21 -17.61
C VAL A 719 -6.11 -1.77 -16.70
N ALA A 720 -6.01 -1.49 -15.39
CA ALA A 720 -6.93 -2.03 -14.39
C ALA A 720 -8.29 -1.32 -14.36
N LEU A 721 -8.33 -0.03 -14.69
CA LEU A 721 -9.56 0.76 -14.72
C LEU A 721 -10.30 0.58 -16.06
N ALA A 722 -11.62 0.79 -16.04
CA ALA A 722 -12.39 0.99 -17.27
C ALA A 722 -12.01 2.31 -17.95
N ALA A 723 -12.26 2.39 -19.25
CA ALA A 723 -12.05 3.58 -20.06
C ALA A 723 -13.18 3.72 -21.08
N ARG A 724 -13.47 4.95 -21.53
CA ARG A 724 -14.47 5.21 -22.57
C ARG A 724 -14.14 4.40 -23.82
N SER A 725 -15.15 3.91 -24.52
CA SER A 725 -15.02 3.19 -25.78
C SER A 725 -15.86 3.83 -26.89
N LEU A 726 -17.00 4.44 -26.51
CA LEU A 726 -17.89 5.18 -27.38
C LEU A 726 -18.34 6.47 -26.68
N VAL A 727 -18.35 7.58 -27.42
CA VAL A 727 -19.05 8.82 -27.09
C VAL A 727 -20.03 9.06 -28.23
N ASP A 728 -21.31 8.82 -27.99
CA ASP A 728 -22.37 9.00 -28.96
C ASP A 728 -23.13 10.30 -28.66
N ARG A 729 -22.76 11.35 -29.40
CA ARG A 729 -23.39 12.67 -29.36
C ARG A 729 -24.51 12.80 -30.40
N THR A 730 -24.86 11.71 -31.07
CA THR A 730 -26.00 11.69 -31.99
C THR A 730 -27.32 11.56 -31.25
N VAL A 731 -27.26 11.06 -30.01
CA VAL A 731 -28.38 10.89 -29.06
C VAL A 731 -28.17 11.69 -27.78
N VAL A 732 -29.26 11.93 -27.04
CA VAL A 732 -29.27 12.75 -25.83
C VAL A 732 -29.97 12.00 -24.70
N ARG A 733 -29.30 11.89 -23.55
CA ARG A 733 -29.85 11.31 -22.31
C ARG A 733 -30.82 12.27 -21.62
N ALA A 734 -31.57 11.76 -20.64
CA ALA A 734 -32.54 12.53 -19.87
C ALA A 734 -31.92 13.65 -18.99
N ASP A 735 -30.60 13.66 -18.81
CA ASP A 735 -29.83 14.74 -18.19
C ASP A 735 -29.25 15.75 -19.21
N GLY A 736 -29.49 15.53 -20.51
CA GLY A 736 -28.95 16.35 -21.61
C GLY A 736 -27.55 15.95 -22.06
N ALA A 737 -26.90 14.99 -21.39
CA ALA A 737 -25.57 14.51 -21.75
C ALA A 737 -25.61 13.58 -22.99
N PRO A 738 -24.51 13.48 -23.75
CA PRO A 738 -24.37 12.42 -24.75
C PRO A 738 -24.29 11.05 -24.09
N ARG A 739 -24.55 10.00 -24.86
CA ARG A 739 -24.38 8.63 -24.37
C ARG A 739 -22.90 8.25 -24.38
N VAL A 740 -22.38 7.78 -23.25
CA VAL A 740 -20.97 7.35 -23.12
C VAL A 740 -20.93 5.90 -22.67
N LEU A 741 -20.18 5.07 -23.40
CA LEU A 741 -19.92 3.68 -23.03
C LEU A 741 -18.47 3.48 -22.65
N TYR A 742 -18.24 2.49 -21.80
CA TYR A 742 -16.93 2.15 -21.27
C TYR A 742 -16.60 0.69 -21.56
N ARG A 743 -15.33 0.42 -21.86
CA ARG A 743 -14.77 -0.92 -21.89
C ARG A 743 -14.14 -1.28 -20.55
N GLY A 744 -13.92 -2.57 -20.31
CA GLY A 744 -13.29 -3.07 -19.10
C GLY A 744 -14.23 -3.16 -17.90
N ILE A 745 -15.54 -3.12 -18.15
CA ILE A 745 -16.59 -3.43 -17.18
C ILE A 745 -16.97 -4.90 -17.33
N ALA A 746 -16.96 -5.65 -16.23
CA ALA A 746 -17.40 -7.03 -16.17
C ALA A 746 -18.91 -7.13 -15.90
N ALA A 747 -19.44 -6.28 -15.02
CA ALA A 747 -20.84 -6.20 -14.68
C ALA A 747 -21.19 -4.82 -14.09
N GLY A 748 -22.46 -4.43 -14.18
CA GLY A 748 -22.97 -3.16 -13.65
C GLY A 748 -22.76 -1.96 -14.60
N ASN A 749 -23.05 -0.76 -14.08
CA ASN A 749 -22.96 0.51 -14.81
C ASN A 749 -22.16 1.53 -13.99
N VAL A 750 -21.44 2.42 -14.68
CA VAL A 750 -20.60 3.47 -14.08
C VAL A 750 -21.38 4.47 -13.22
N ALA A 751 -22.68 4.63 -13.48
CA ALA A 751 -23.58 5.46 -12.68
C ALA A 751 -23.90 4.86 -11.30
N GLN A 752 -23.60 3.58 -11.08
CA GLN A 752 -23.82 2.87 -9.81
C GLN A 752 -22.50 2.24 -9.31
N PRO A 753 -21.56 3.04 -8.77
CA PRO A 753 -20.23 2.55 -8.42
C PRO A 753 -20.20 1.36 -7.45
N ALA A 754 -21.20 1.25 -6.56
CA ALA A 754 -21.30 0.15 -5.61
C ALA A 754 -21.57 -1.22 -6.27
N ALA A 755 -22.25 -1.24 -7.42
CA ALA A 755 -22.57 -2.44 -8.20
C ALA A 755 -21.67 -2.64 -9.42
N LEU A 756 -20.74 -1.71 -9.67
CA LEU A 756 -19.84 -1.74 -10.81
C LEU A 756 -18.66 -2.69 -10.54
N PHE A 757 -18.53 -3.75 -11.34
CA PHE A 757 -17.39 -4.66 -11.34
C PHE A 757 -16.49 -4.40 -12.54
N LEU A 758 -15.21 -4.14 -12.31
CA LEU A 758 -14.23 -3.85 -13.34
C LEU A 758 -13.36 -5.06 -13.65
N ALA A 759 -13.20 -5.36 -14.93
CA ALA A 759 -12.19 -6.30 -15.43
C ALA A 759 -10.89 -5.59 -15.85
N GLY A 760 -10.95 -4.29 -16.15
CA GLY A 760 -9.90 -3.60 -16.88
C GLY A 760 -9.83 -4.06 -18.35
N TYR A 761 -8.85 -3.58 -19.10
CA TYR A 761 -8.73 -3.90 -20.53
C TYR A 761 -7.28 -3.95 -21.02
N GLN A 762 -7.08 -4.58 -22.18
CA GLN A 762 -5.81 -4.56 -22.90
C GLN A 762 -5.84 -3.43 -23.95
N PRO A 763 -4.88 -2.51 -23.95
CA PRO A 763 -4.80 -1.46 -24.97
C PRO A 763 -4.59 -2.00 -26.38
N ALA A 764 -5.06 -1.26 -27.40
CA ALA A 764 -4.61 -1.49 -28.77
C ALA A 764 -3.19 -0.95 -28.96
N LEU A 765 -2.49 -1.46 -29.97
CA LEU A 765 -1.22 -0.88 -30.41
C LEU A 765 -1.46 0.01 -31.63
N VAL A 766 -0.85 1.20 -31.62
CA VAL A 766 -0.89 2.17 -32.71
C VAL A 766 0.52 2.60 -33.09
N ARG A 767 0.76 2.90 -34.36
CA ARG A 767 2.01 3.50 -34.81
C ARG A 767 1.96 5.00 -34.59
N LEU A 768 2.72 5.46 -33.60
CA LEU A 768 2.81 6.85 -33.18
C LEU A 768 4.20 7.40 -33.52
N ARG A 769 4.27 8.55 -34.17
CA ARG A 769 5.51 9.32 -34.29
C ARG A 769 5.79 10.05 -32.98
N GLY A 770 6.90 9.72 -32.32
CA GLY A 770 7.37 10.39 -31.10
C GLY A 770 8.01 11.74 -31.39
N GLY A 771 8.30 12.52 -30.33
CA GLY A 771 8.98 13.82 -30.45
C GLY A 771 10.38 13.72 -31.06
N ASP A 772 11.03 12.55 -30.95
CA ASP A 772 12.30 12.24 -31.58
C ASP A 772 12.20 11.86 -33.07
N GLY A 773 11.03 12.06 -33.68
CA GLY A 773 10.75 11.73 -35.09
C GLY A 773 10.58 10.23 -35.36
N ALA A 774 10.93 9.35 -34.41
CA ALA A 774 10.83 7.91 -34.60
C ALA A 774 9.39 7.41 -34.42
N THR A 775 8.98 6.52 -35.32
CA THR A 775 7.65 5.88 -35.27
C THR A 775 7.75 4.58 -34.48
N ARG A 776 6.94 4.46 -33.43
CA ARG A 776 6.91 3.27 -32.56
C ARG A 776 5.50 2.75 -32.34
N LEU A 777 5.40 1.46 -32.06
CA LEU A 777 4.18 0.83 -31.55
C LEU A 777 3.94 1.27 -30.11
N THR A 778 2.85 1.97 -29.88
CA THR A 778 2.49 2.60 -28.62
C THR A 778 1.11 2.11 -28.17
N PRO A 779 0.91 1.78 -26.89
CA PRO A 779 -0.40 1.40 -26.39
C PRO A 779 -1.35 2.60 -26.39
N ALA A 780 -2.56 2.40 -26.89
CA ALA A 780 -3.61 3.41 -26.90
C ALA A 780 -4.99 2.80 -26.62
N ASN A 781 -5.85 3.59 -25.98
CA ASN A 781 -7.27 3.29 -25.95
C ASN A 781 -7.95 3.87 -27.19
N LEU A 782 -8.83 3.10 -27.83
CA LEU A 782 -9.56 3.56 -29.02
C LEU A 782 -10.95 4.00 -28.59
N VAL A 783 -11.31 5.28 -28.80
CA VAL A 783 -12.65 5.79 -28.53
C VAL A 783 -13.31 6.17 -29.85
N ALA A 784 -14.48 5.62 -30.13
CA ALA A 784 -15.31 6.10 -31.23
C ALA A 784 -16.13 7.30 -30.75
N ASP A 785 -16.09 8.41 -31.47
CA ASP A 785 -16.86 9.63 -31.21
C ASP A 785 -17.77 9.90 -32.40
N TYR A 786 -19.08 9.98 -32.14
CA TYR A 786 -20.08 10.23 -33.17
C TYR A 786 -20.84 11.51 -32.89
N GLY A 787 -21.06 12.32 -33.91
CA GLY A 787 -21.82 13.56 -33.80
C GLY A 787 -22.46 13.98 -35.10
N TRP A 788 -23.31 15.00 -35.00
CA TRP A 788 -23.97 15.62 -36.14
C TRP A 788 -23.08 16.72 -36.74
N VAL A 789 -23.01 16.78 -38.07
CA VAL A 789 -22.30 17.82 -38.83
C VAL A 789 -23.17 18.39 -39.95
N VAL A 790 -23.00 19.67 -40.25
CA VAL A 790 -23.51 20.31 -41.49
C VAL A 790 -22.29 20.61 -42.36
N GLY A 791 -22.15 19.87 -43.45
CA GLY A 791 -20.89 19.82 -44.21
C GLY A 791 -19.76 19.29 -43.33
N GLN A 792 -18.80 20.15 -42.98
CA GLN A 792 -17.68 19.81 -42.07
C GLN A 792 -17.86 20.37 -40.65
N GLN A 793 -18.86 21.23 -40.43
CA GLN A 793 -19.01 21.95 -39.16
C GLN A 793 -19.83 21.13 -38.16
N PRO A 794 -19.34 20.91 -36.93
CA PRO A 794 -20.11 20.26 -35.87
C PRO A 794 -21.39 21.03 -35.54
N VAL A 795 -22.51 20.32 -35.41
CA VAL A 795 -23.76 20.88 -34.90
C VAL A 795 -23.62 21.12 -33.39
N ALA A 796 -24.00 22.30 -32.92
CA ALA A 796 -23.90 22.66 -31.51
C ALA A 796 -24.69 21.69 -30.62
N ALA A 797 -24.11 21.28 -29.49
CA ALA A 797 -24.74 20.32 -28.57
C ALA A 797 -26.14 20.77 -28.09
N ALA A 798 -26.35 22.07 -27.88
CA ALA A 798 -27.64 22.64 -27.51
C ALA A 798 -28.72 22.43 -28.59
N LEU A 799 -28.35 22.44 -29.87
CA LEU A 799 -29.28 22.13 -30.97
C LEU A 799 -29.69 20.66 -30.94
N VAL A 800 -28.73 19.76 -30.72
CA VAL A 800 -28.99 18.31 -30.62
C VAL A 800 -29.88 18.02 -29.40
N GLN A 801 -29.63 18.67 -28.26
CA GLN A 801 -30.49 18.57 -27.07
C GLN A 801 -31.93 18.99 -27.37
N ARG A 802 -32.13 20.16 -28.00
CA ARG A 802 -33.47 20.64 -28.40
C ARG A 802 -34.15 19.73 -29.43
N ALA A 803 -33.38 19.05 -30.28
CA ALA A 803 -33.92 18.09 -31.23
C ALA A 803 -34.52 16.86 -30.55
N PHE A 804 -33.95 16.42 -29.41
CA PHE A 804 -34.42 15.26 -28.66
C PHE A 804 -35.51 15.60 -27.63
N ARG A 805 -35.40 16.75 -26.97
CA ARG A 805 -36.21 17.07 -25.80
C ARG A 805 -36.42 18.56 -25.57
N ASP A 806 -37.44 18.88 -24.78
CA ASP A 806 -37.69 20.20 -24.20
C ASP A 806 -37.76 20.11 -22.66
N ALA A 807 -38.23 21.18 -22.01
CA ALA A 807 -38.37 21.23 -20.54
C ALA A 807 -39.36 20.20 -19.97
N ARG A 808 -40.27 19.65 -20.80
CA ARG A 808 -41.28 18.65 -20.41
C ARG A 808 -40.80 17.20 -20.58
N GLY A 809 -39.67 16.98 -21.27
CA GLY A 809 -39.13 15.65 -21.53
C GLY A 809 -38.78 15.41 -23.00
N TYR A 810 -38.65 14.15 -23.38
CA TYR A 810 -38.42 13.76 -24.77
C TYR A 810 -39.63 14.13 -25.65
N HIS A 811 -39.37 14.54 -26.90
CA HIS A 811 -40.46 14.77 -27.86
C HIS A 811 -41.20 13.46 -28.14
N ALA A 812 -42.53 13.52 -28.29
CA ALA A 812 -43.37 12.34 -28.50
C ALA A 812 -42.92 11.46 -29.69
N GLU A 813 -42.51 12.09 -30.80
CA GLU A 813 -41.98 11.39 -31.98
C GLU A 813 -40.65 10.66 -31.69
N VAL A 814 -39.83 11.22 -30.80
CA VAL A 814 -38.54 10.64 -30.40
C VAL A 814 -38.78 9.43 -29.49
N LEU A 815 -39.71 9.53 -28.54
CA LEU A 815 -40.13 8.40 -27.73
C LEU A 815 -40.70 7.28 -28.61
N ALA A 816 -41.69 7.58 -29.45
CA ALA A 816 -42.31 6.60 -30.34
C ALA A 816 -41.31 5.86 -31.25
N ALA A 817 -40.19 6.51 -31.60
CA ALA A 817 -39.18 5.91 -32.46
C ALA A 817 -38.09 5.13 -31.71
N LEU A 818 -37.78 5.48 -30.45
CA LEU A 818 -36.64 4.90 -29.71
C LEU A 818 -37.08 3.98 -28.55
N ASP A 819 -38.20 4.28 -27.90
CA ASP A 819 -38.78 3.50 -26.80
C ASP A 819 -39.32 2.19 -27.36
N SER A 820 -38.54 1.13 -27.18
CA SER A 820 -38.78 -0.15 -27.84
C SER A 820 -39.63 -1.08 -26.97
N ASP A 821 -39.70 -0.82 -25.67
CA ASP A 821 -40.53 -1.58 -24.73
C ASP A 821 -41.82 -0.85 -24.31
N GLY A 822 -41.95 0.42 -24.66
CA GLY A 822 -43.17 1.22 -24.47
C GLY A 822 -43.36 1.69 -23.03
N ASP A 823 -42.30 1.72 -22.22
CA ASP A 823 -42.37 2.13 -20.81
C ASP A 823 -42.40 3.66 -20.60
N GLY A 824 -42.29 4.43 -21.70
CA GLY A 824 -42.29 5.89 -21.70
C GLY A 824 -40.95 6.51 -21.29
N GLN A 825 -39.92 5.69 -21.06
CA GLN A 825 -38.55 6.10 -20.77
C GLN A 825 -37.62 5.60 -21.89
N LEU A 826 -36.42 6.20 -21.97
CA LEU A 826 -35.41 5.73 -22.92
C LEU A 826 -34.23 5.17 -22.13
N ALA A 827 -34.15 3.84 -22.05
CA ALA A 827 -33.02 3.16 -21.46
C ALA A 827 -31.77 3.29 -22.33
N ASP A 828 -30.60 3.03 -21.75
CA ASP A 828 -29.33 3.08 -22.49
C ASP A 828 -29.27 2.13 -23.69
N ARG A 829 -30.03 1.02 -23.68
CA ARG A 829 -30.11 0.11 -24.82
C ARG A 829 -30.96 0.64 -25.99
N GLU A 830 -31.83 1.61 -25.73
CA GLU A 830 -32.80 2.19 -26.67
C GLU A 830 -32.29 3.49 -27.29
N LEU A 831 -31.48 4.25 -26.54
CA LEU A 831 -30.77 5.44 -26.99
C LEU A 831 -29.68 5.11 -28.01
N ARG A 832 -30.09 4.71 -29.22
CA ARG A 832 -29.24 4.42 -30.38
C ARG A 832 -29.95 4.76 -31.69
N LEU A 833 -29.24 5.45 -32.59
CA LEU A 833 -29.68 5.67 -33.97
C LEU A 833 -29.18 4.54 -34.86
N ASP A 834 -29.81 3.37 -34.74
CA ASP A 834 -29.42 2.12 -35.40
C ASP A 834 -30.20 1.80 -36.68
N THR A 835 -31.22 2.60 -37.02
CA THR A 835 -32.03 2.44 -38.24
C THR A 835 -32.09 3.73 -39.07
N PRO A 836 -32.26 3.65 -40.40
CA PRO A 836 -32.43 4.84 -41.26
C PRO A 836 -33.59 5.73 -40.83
N ALA A 837 -34.70 5.15 -40.35
CA ALA A 837 -35.87 5.88 -39.88
C ALA A 837 -35.56 6.77 -38.66
N LYS A 838 -34.83 6.23 -37.68
CA LYS A 838 -34.40 6.99 -36.49
C LYS A 838 -33.48 8.15 -36.86
N VAL A 839 -32.54 7.92 -37.78
CA VAL A 839 -31.63 8.97 -38.28
C VAL A 839 -32.40 10.07 -38.99
N ALA A 840 -33.32 9.70 -39.90
CA ALA A 840 -34.13 10.66 -40.66
C ALA A 840 -35.01 11.52 -39.76
N LEU A 841 -35.60 10.93 -38.71
CA LEU A 841 -36.36 11.66 -37.69
C LEU A 841 -35.54 12.77 -37.04
N VAL A 842 -34.37 12.43 -36.50
CA VAL A 842 -33.53 13.40 -35.78
C VAL A 842 -32.97 14.46 -36.75
N ALA A 843 -32.57 14.06 -37.97
CA ALA A 843 -32.10 14.99 -39.00
C ALA A 843 -33.19 16.02 -39.37
N LYS A 844 -34.46 15.58 -39.53
CA LYS A 844 -35.60 16.47 -39.77
C LYS A 844 -35.79 17.48 -38.65
N ARG A 845 -35.67 17.04 -37.38
CA ARG A 845 -35.78 17.94 -36.22
C ARG A 845 -34.62 18.94 -36.16
N LEU A 846 -33.40 18.50 -36.46
CA LEU A 846 -32.23 19.39 -36.54
C LEU A 846 -32.37 20.43 -37.66
N ALA A 847 -32.89 20.04 -38.82
CA ALA A 847 -33.18 20.97 -39.91
C ALA A 847 -34.16 22.07 -39.47
N ALA A 848 -35.24 21.70 -38.78
CA ALA A 848 -36.21 22.65 -38.23
C ALA A 848 -35.62 23.59 -37.16
N LEU A 849 -34.48 23.24 -36.55
CA LEU A 849 -33.81 24.01 -35.51
C LEU A 849 -32.65 24.87 -36.05
N GLY A 850 -32.45 24.92 -37.36
CA GLY A 850 -31.42 25.74 -38.02
C GLY A 850 -30.15 24.98 -38.44
N ALA A 851 -30.21 23.65 -38.52
CA ALA A 851 -29.12 22.80 -39.02
C ALA A 851 -29.58 21.95 -40.23
N PRO A 852 -29.95 22.57 -41.37
CA PRO A 852 -30.39 21.83 -42.56
C PRO A 852 -29.25 21.00 -43.14
N GLY A 853 -29.56 19.78 -43.61
CA GLY A 853 -28.55 18.87 -44.17
C GLY A 853 -27.63 18.22 -43.12
N ALA A 854 -28.03 18.20 -41.84
CA ALA A 854 -27.27 17.53 -40.80
C ALA A 854 -27.10 16.04 -41.10
N THR A 855 -25.86 15.55 -41.04
CA THR A 855 -25.49 14.14 -41.22
C THR A 855 -24.65 13.65 -40.04
N ILE A 856 -24.63 12.33 -39.81
CA ILE A 856 -23.80 11.73 -38.75
C ILE A 856 -22.38 11.54 -39.28
N ARG A 857 -21.40 11.94 -38.47
CA ARG A 857 -19.98 11.66 -38.68
C ARG A 857 -19.42 10.89 -37.50
N GLY A 858 -18.66 9.85 -37.78
CA GLY A 858 -17.91 9.08 -36.78
C GLY A 858 -16.41 9.31 -36.91
N GLU A 859 -15.74 9.45 -35.78
CA GLU A 859 -14.29 9.52 -35.68
C GLU A 859 -13.77 8.48 -34.69
N LEU A 860 -12.70 7.77 -35.06
CA LEU A 860 -11.97 6.91 -34.15
C LEU A 860 -10.75 7.67 -33.63
N ARG A 861 -10.71 7.94 -32.33
CA ARG A 861 -9.63 8.66 -31.67
C ARG A 861 -8.81 7.72 -30.79
N PRO A 862 -7.52 7.50 -31.10
CA PRO A 862 -6.63 6.79 -30.21
C PRO A 862 -6.08 7.74 -29.14
N TYR A 863 -6.16 7.31 -27.89
CA TYR A 863 -5.60 8.00 -26.73
C TYR A 863 -4.38 7.23 -26.21
N PRO A 864 -3.15 7.69 -26.50
CA PRO A 864 -1.93 7.03 -26.04
C PRO A 864 -1.85 6.93 -24.52
N ILE A 865 -1.22 5.85 -24.05
CA ILE A 865 -1.11 5.50 -22.64
C ILE A 865 0.38 5.56 -22.25
N HIS A 866 0.70 6.39 -21.26
CA HIS A 866 2.08 6.68 -20.82
C HIS A 866 2.32 6.39 -19.32
N HIS A 867 1.26 6.41 -18.53
CA HIS A 867 1.20 6.04 -17.11
C HIS A 867 0.52 4.67 -16.96
N GLY A 868 0.45 4.16 -15.74
CA GLY A 868 0.00 2.79 -15.49
C GLY A 868 1.14 1.78 -15.56
N VAL A 869 2.38 2.26 -15.47
CA VAL A 869 3.56 1.40 -15.60
C VAL A 869 3.63 0.44 -14.41
N GLY A 870 3.55 -0.86 -14.70
CA GLY A 870 3.58 -1.91 -13.70
C GLY A 870 4.99 -2.29 -13.24
N LEU A 871 5.06 -3.23 -12.29
CA LEU A 871 6.32 -3.86 -11.89
C LEU A 871 6.98 -4.59 -13.08
N GLY A 872 8.31 -4.73 -13.07
CA GLY A 872 9.02 -5.46 -14.12
C GLY A 872 8.59 -6.92 -14.29
N SER A 873 8.04 -7.54 -13.24
CA SER A 873 7.43 -8.88 -13.29
C SER A 873 6.02 -8.91 -13.91
N ALA A 874 5.36 -7.75 -14.01
CA ALA A 874 4.07 -7.58 -14.66
C ALA A 874 4.20 -7.10 -16.12
N ALA A 875 5.42 -6.69 -16.54
CA ALA A 875 5.70 -6.36 -17.92
C ALA A 875 5.44 -7.58 -18.82
N ASN A 876 4.95 -7.35 -20.04
CA ASN A 876 4.78 -8.42 -21.00
C ASN A 876 6.13 -8.99 -21.44
N GLN A 877 6.45 -10.19 -20.97
CA GLN A 877 7.63 -10.97 -21.38
C GLN A 877 7.26 -12.14 -22.28
N ASP A 878 5.97 -12.27 -22.62
CA ASP A 878 5.45 -13.30 -23.50
C ASP A 878 5.39 -12.80 -24.94
N CYS A 879 6.36 -13.25 -25.74
CA CYS A 879 6.48 -12.89 -27.16
C CYS A 879 5.21 -13.25 -27.96
N THR A 880 4.47 -14.29 -27.57
CA THR A 880 3.32 -14.79 -28.34
C THR A 880 2.16 -13.81 -28.36
N ARG A 881 2.11 -12.85 -27.43
CA ARG A 881 1.10 -11.79 -27.41
C ARG A 881 1.21 -10.81 -28.58
N CYS A 882 2.42 -10.59 -29.08
CA CYS A 882 2.68 -9.73 -30.23
C CYS A 882 3.04 -10.55 -31.49
N HIS A 883 3.56 -11.76 -31.30
CA HIS A 883 3.92 -12.71 -32.35
C HIS A 883 3.11 -14.00 -32.22
N PRO A 884 1.77 -13.95 -32.39
CA PRO A 884 0.93 -15.14 -32.34
C PRO A 884 1.30 -16.11 -33.47
N SER A 885 1.13 -17.42 -33.27
CA SER A 885 1.18 -18.38 -34.36
C SER A 885 0.04 -18.11 -35.36
N ALA A 886 0.17 -18.61 -36.60
CA ALA A 886 -0.85 -18.41 -37.63
C ALA A 886 -2.26 -18.86 -37.19
N ASP A 887 -2.31 -19.88 -36.33
CA ASP A 887 -3.54 -20.50 -35.82
C ASP A 887 -4.03 -19.92 -34.47
N ALA A 888 -3.26 -19.02 -33.84
CA ALA A 888 -3.64 -18.45 -32.56
C ALA A 888 -4.75 -17.39 -32.69
N THR A 889 -5.71 -17.43 -31.76
CA THR A 889 -6.79 -16.44 -31.66
C THR A 889 -6.22 -15.05 -31.40
N ARG A 890 -6.48 -14.11 -32.31
CA ARG A 890 -5.99 -12.73 -32.19
C ARG A 890 -6.68 -11.99 -31.05
N PRO A 891 -5.94 -11.14 -30.31
CA PRO A 891 -6.55 -10.11 -29.48
C PRO A 891 -7.62 -9.33 -30.27
N ARG A 892 -8.83 -9.35 -29.72
CA ARG A 892 -9.98 -8.61 -30.26
C ARG A 892 -10.79 -8.02 -29.11
N PHE A 893 -11.31 -6.83 -29.30
CA PHE A 893 -12.22 -6.21 -28.34
C PHE A 893 -13.24 -5.33 -29.05
N SER A 894 -14.41 -5.17 -28.42
CA SER A 894 -15.44 -4.25 -28.90
C SER A 894 -15.01 -2.80 -28.68
N VAL A 895 -15.03 -2.00 -29.75
CA VAL A 895 -14.87 -0.56 -29.71
C VAL A 895 -16.22 0.09 -29.42
N ALA A 896 -17.23 -0.29 -30.19
CA ALA A 896 -18.60 0.16 -30.02
C ALA A 896 -19.58 -1.01 -30.27
N PRO A 897 -20.66 -1.13 -29.48
CA PRO A 897 -21.64 -2.22 -29.66
C PRO A 897 -22.50 -2.07 -30.91
N PHE A 898 -22.54 -0.89 -31.53
CA PHE A 898 -23.20 -0.62 -32.81
C PHE A 898 -22.54 0.60 -33.48
N LEU A 899 -22.93 0.90 -34.73
CA LEU A 899 -22.52 2.08 -35.48
C LEU A 899 -23.70 3.06 -35.59
N PRO A 900 -23.66 4.24 -34.94
CA PRO A 900 -24.65 5.30 -35.13
C PRO A 900 -24.83 5.66 -36.62
N GLY A 901 -26.06 5.55 -37.11
CA GLY A 901 -26.44 5.76 -38.51
C GLY A 901 -25.78 4.80 -39.50
N ALA A 902 -25.27 3.65 -39.04
CA ALA A 902 -24.42 2.76 -39.83
C ALA A 902 -23.15 3.44 -40.39
N VAL A 903 -22.72 4.56 -39.80
CA VAL A 903 -21.57 5.33 -40.27
C VAL A 903 -20.26 4.69 -39.80
N TRP A 904 -19.38 4.41 -40.75
CA TRP A 904 -18.03 3.93 -40.46
C TRP A 904 -17.15 5.07 -39.95
N PRO A 905 -16.44 4.90 -38.81
CA PRO A 905 -15.64 5.99 -38.27
C PRO A 905 -14.33 6.15 -39.03
N THR A 906 -13.90 7.39 -39.26
CA THR A 906 -12.59 7.70 -39.83
C THR A 906 -11.56 7.85 -38.71
N LEU A 907 -10.32 7.41 -38.95
CA LEU A 907 -9.24 7.59 -37.97
C LEU A 907 -8.91 9.08 -37.87
N ALA A 908 -9.12 9.67 -36.69
CA ALA A 908 -8.85 11.09 -36.47
C ALA A 908 -7.35 11.36 -36.35
N ALA A 909 -6.89 12.48 -36.92
CA ALA A 909 -5.57 13.02 -36.62
C ALA A 909 -5.56 13.55 -35.16
N THR A 910 -4.56 13.17 -34.38
CA THR A 910 -4.37 13.70 -33.02
C THR A 910 -3.47 14.93 -33.04
N SER A 911 -3.86 15.98 -32.30
CA SER A 911 -3.03 17.18 -32.11
C SER A 911 -1.68 16.83 -31.44
N GLY A 912 -0.57 17.15 -32.09
CA GLY A 912 0.78 17.08 -31.52
C GLY A 912 1.48 15.71 -31.55
N ALA A 913 0.85 14.68 -32.13
CA ALA A 913 1.52 13.45 -32.54
C ALA A 913 0.78 12.87 -33.74
N GLU A 914 1.49 12.66 -34.84
CA GLU A 914 0.90 12.07 -36.04
C GLU A 914 0.70 10.58 -35.79
N ILE A 915 -0.56 10.18 -35.53
CA ILE A 915 -0.93 8.77 -35.53
C ILE A 915 -0.98 8.34 -36.98
N ILE A 916 -0.03 7.48 -37.34
CA ILE A 916 0.18 7.09 -38.73
C ILE A 916 -0.81 5.99 -39.12
N LYS A 917 -1.00 4.98 -38.26
CA LYS A 917 -1.91 3.86 -38.52
C LYS A 917 -2.18 3.02 -37.26
N LEU A 918 -3.33 2.32 -37.24
CA LEU A 918 -3.58 1.21 -36.31
C LEU A 918 -2.70 0.00 -36.65
N ASP A 919 -2.23 -0.73 -35.64
CA ASP A 919 -1.55 -2.02 -35.82
C ASP A 919 -2.59 -3.17 -35.79
N GLY A 920 -3.56 -3.09 -36.71
CA GLY A 920 -4.71 -3.99 -36.77
C GLY A 920 -5.79 -3.49 -37.73
N GLU A 921 -6.95 -4.15 -37.69
CA GLU A 921 -8.12 -3.83 -38.51
C GLU A 921 -9.36 -3.58 -37.63
N LEU A 922 -10.23 -2.69 -38.09
CA LEU A 922 -11.59 -2.58 -37.59
C LEU A 922 -12.49 -3.46 -38.46
N VAL A 923 -13.35 -4.25 -37.82
CA VAL A 923 -14.31 -5.12 -38.51
C VAL A 923 -15.70 -4.89 -37.94
N ARG A 924 -16.71 -4.91 -38.82
CA ARG A 924 -18.10 -4.99 -38.41
C ARG A 924 -18.42 -6.45 -38.09
N ALA A 925 -18.85 -6.74 -36.87
CA ALA A 925 -19.34 -8.07 -36.52
C ALA A 925 -20.77 -8.28 -37.05
N ALA A 926 -21.21 -9.54 -37.07
CA ALA A 926 -22.53 -9.91 -37.56
C ALA A 926 -23.68 -9.26 -36.75
N ASP A 927 -23.43 -9.00 -35.46
CA ASP A 927 -24.35 -8.28 -34.56
C ASP A 927 -24.36 -6.75 -34.79
N GLY A 928 -23.59 -6.25 -35.76
CA GLY A 928 -23.49 -4.83 -36.08
C GLY A 928 -22.47 -4.06 -35.24
N SER A 929 -21.78 -4.71 -34.29
CA SER A 929 -20.76 -4.07 -33.45
C SER A 929 -19.46 -3.78 -34.21
N LEU A 930 -18.75 -2.74 -33.77
CA LEU A 930 -17.43 -2.36 -34.26
C LEU A 930 -16.36 -3.01 -33.39
N ILE A 931 -15.61 -3.94 -33.96
CA ILE A 931 -14.57 -4.71 -33.27
C ILE A 931 -13.19 -4.30 -33.79
N TYR A 932 -12.25 -4.05 -32.89
CA TYR A 932 -10.84 -4.00 -33.24
C TYR A 932 -10.25 -5.42 -33.18
N ARG A 933 -9.44 -5.77 -34.17
CA ARG A 933 -8.68 -7.02 -34.25
C ARG A 933 -7.21 -6.70 -34.55
N SER A 934 -6.29 -7.24 -33.76
CA SER A 934 -4.86 -7.02 -34.00
C SER A 934 -4.39 -7.59 -35.36
N ALA A 935 -3.27 -7.06 -35.87
CA ALA A 935 -2.69 -7.49 -37.15
C ALA A 935 -2.29 -8.98 -37.15
N ARG A 936 -2.28 -9.60 -38.35
CA ARG A 936 -1.63 -10.92 -38.56
C ARG A 936 -0.11 -10.75 -38.51
N PRO A 937 0.66 -11.76 -38.08
CA PRO A 937 2.07 -11.81 -38.41
C PRO A 937 2.23 -11.73 -39.94
N LEU A 938 3.19 -10.95 -40.44
CA LEU A 938 3.63 -11.10 -41.81
C LEU A 938 4.11 -12.55 -41.97
N ALA A 939 3.50 -13.31 -42.89
CA ALA A 939 4.09 -14.57 -43.33
C ALA A 939 5.54 -14.24 -43.73
N ARG A 940 6.51 -15.04 -43.27
CA ARG A 940 7.92 -14.88 -43.68
C ARG A 940 7.91 -14.76 -45.20
N ALA A 941 8.16 -13.55 -45.72
CA ALA A 941 8.55 -13.42 -47.11
C ALA A 941 9.75 -14.34 -47.26
N GLU A 942 9.69 -15.27 -48.22
CA GLU A 942 10.78 -16.15 -48.59
C GLU A 942 11.98 -15.27 -48.97
N GLN A 943 12.78 -14.88 -47.99
CA GLN A 943 14.12 -14.40 -48.23
C GLN A 943 14.88 -15.63 -48.71
N ARG A 944 14.89 -15.82 -50.04
CA ARG A 944 15.89 -16.60 -50.74
C ARG A 944 17.26 -16.06 -50.32
N THR A 945 17.85 -16.67 -49.31
CA THR A 945 19.26 -16.46 -48.98
C THR A 945 20.10 -16.99 -50.15
N PRO A 946 20.98 -16.18 -50.76
CA PRO A 946 21.98 -16.72 -51.67
C PRO A 946 22.90 -17.65 -50.87
N ARG A 947 23.11 -18.85 -51.38
CA ARG A 947 24.03 -19.85 -50.82
C ARG A 947 25.45 -19.26 -50.82
N PRO A 948 26.16 -19.17 -49.68
CA PRO A 948 27.56 -18.75 -49.71
C PRO A 948 28.41 -19.86 -50.36
N PRO A 949 29.47 -19.50 -51.12
CA PRO A 949 30.33 -20.49 -51.76
C PRO A 949 31.12 -21.24 -50.68
N SER A 950 31.19 -22.55 -50.84
CA SER A 950 32.06 -23.42 -50.06
C SER A 950 33.52 -23.09 -50.38
N GLY A 951 34.28 -22.65 -49.37
CA GLY A 951 35.72 -22.46 -49.46
C GLY A 951 36.39 -22.75 -48.12
N LYS A 952 37.26 -23.76 -48.13
CA LYS A 952 38.33 -24.06 -47.16
C LYS A 952 39.21 -22.79 -47.00
N GLU A 953 39.79 -22.42 -45.85
CA GLU A 953 40.59 -23.11 -44.82
C GLU A 953 40.37 -22.48 -43.44
#